data_AF-A0A843GCK5-F1
#
_entry.id   AF-A0A843GCK5-F1
#
_cell.length_a   1.000
_cell.length_b   1.000
_cell.length_c   1.000
_cell.angle_alpha   90.00
_cell.angle_beta   90.00
_cell.angle_gamma   90.00
#
_symmetry.space_group_name_H-M   'P 1'
#
loop_
_entity.id
_entity.type
_entity.pdbx_description
1 polymer ?
#
loop_
_entity_poly.entity_id
_entity_poly.type
_entity_poly.pdbx_seq_one_letter_code
_entity_poly.pdbx_strand_id
1 'polypeptide(L)'
;NSLKDDSSTTHQVTQSTYSQIFNARGYVLTNKVSPGDIIDLSGSFNKKNFIFTIPCSITSSKNDAFLTNCMVKFENVTSDPSSHSFVSNLNFITSIEMSPCVYLLGSSYIDVFNNNAYSTGANSNPTFLVGSSYCNIHDNIYETTFTGYMNMSWKRAGILLGESHYNNIYSNHVTVKDSNPIYLTTYGYEKSNYNVIFNNTVNTSAFSEETGLRNPSAWAYGIHIMGDYNQILNNTIMNTYRGVDSEGSFNLIVGNKIFNLSGSYYEGNNGTDGGEGGIFASYDNIIINNTIYDSKITGPAIYAVVNTTVIGNVVKNITGPNGLQFALTASNCLIENNTFDMNDGNAIYVKGNMTNLTLSNNILSAKNGTGILIQKQTRAKFPVDVTIIDNIFLEDSIDYLNYADVEGKTIINLRNNTVVVVNDTFFKVFGSDGAIASDLFENFIFKGEFSDLMASGASQISTFNLDEKVTIIGDNANIKDISFNINGDNVRIDNILLNITDASANAFSFNNVIGGTLVNSVIYFNSTKGSSQGKDFAVIFANNSDMILNNNTIIVYSDNSALVLNNSNCSLSDNIFNSSSLNHPVVLNDNYSCLMLGENEINSLFDPAILSINGAIVKYLIFIIEDSNYYDYFNPDGSFLDDVIFNFGDTIRIGNVNNKIFRFDIPLIIVGQEGAVLNNCSIILEGESSNSLVSNFTFKAKDFNYDGDISFITIKAGVSNLWISNNTFMVENLTGE
;
A
#
# COMPACT_ATOMS: atom_id res chain seq x y z
N ASN A 1 -15.59 -51.26 35.03
CA ASN A 1 -16.42 -51.61 33.86
C ASN A 1 -17.87 -51.80 34.26
N SER A 2 -18.62 -50.71 34.33
CA SER A 2 -20.02 -50.66 33.91
C SER A 2 -20.15 -49.36 33.12
N LEU A 3 -20.11 -49.48 31.80
CA LEU A 3 -20.42 -48.41 30.86
C LEU A 3 -21.85 -47.97 31.16
N LYS A 4 -22.02 -46.81 31.77
CA LYS A 4 -23.30 -46.12 31.83
C LYS A 4 -23.39 -45.41 30.49
N ASP A 5 -24.41 -45.71 29.69
CA ASP A 5 -24.68 -45.02 28.43
C ASP A 5 -24.65 -43.50 28.66
N ASP A 6 -23.65 -42.83 28.12
CA ASP A 6 -23.47 -41.37 28.12
C ASP A 6 -24.41 -40.71 27.08
N SER A 7 -25.70 -41.03 27.12
CA SER A 7 -26.69 -40.22 26.40
C SER A 7 -27.05 -39.02 27.29
N SER A 8 -26.64 -37.82 26.88
CA SER A 8 -27.08 -36.58 27.52
C SER A 8 -28.61 -36.54 27.61
N THR A 9 -29.15 -36.17 28.77
CA THR A 9 -30.59 -36.03 28.96
C THR A 9 -30.99 -34.57 28.79
N THR A 10 -32.07 -34.31 28.05
CA THR A 10 -32.66 -32.97 27.95
C THR A 10 -33.77 -32.80 29.00
N HIS A 11 -33.62 -31.82 29.87
CA HIS A 11 -34.59 -31.44 30.90
C HIS A 11 -35.39 -30.23 30.43
N GLN A 12 -36.70 -30.40 30.24
CA GLN A 12 -37.61 -29.32 29.85
C GLN A 12 -38.01 -28.48 31.07
N VAL A 13 -37.66 -27.19 31.07
CA VAL A 13 -37.86 -26.30 32.22
C VAL A 13 -38.72 -25.10 31.82
N THR A 14 -39.71 -24.82 32.65
CA THR A 14 -40.53 -23.61 32.64
C THR A 14 -40.41 -22.93 34.00
N GLN A 15 -40.93 -21.71 34.15
CA GLN A 15 -40.99 -21.03 35.46
C GLN A 15 -41.65 -21.91 36.54
N SER A 16 -42.65 -22.72 36.19
CA SER A 16 -43.38 -23.59 37.12
C SER A 16 -42.62 -24.86 37.51
N THR A 17 -41.77 -25.37 36.61
CA THR A 17 -40.98 -26.60 36.84
C THR A 17 -39.54 -26.32 37.29
N TYR A 18 -39.14 -25.05 37.34
CA TYR A 18 -37.81 -24.60 37.78
C TYR A 18 -37.30 -25.29 39.05
N SER A 19 -38.13 -25.41 40.09
CA SER A 19 -37.72 -25.99 41.37
C SER A 19 -37.46 -27.50 41.34
N GLN A 20 -37.74 -28.17 40.22
CA GLN A 20 -37.43 -29.58 40.01
C GLN A 20 -35.97 -29.79 39.59
N ILE A 21 -35.34 -28.75 39.02
CA ILE A 21 -33.98 -28.79 38.46
C ILE A 21 -33.03 -27.86 39.21
N PHE A 22 -33.53 -26.75 39.76
CA PHE A 22 -32.73 -25.76 40.49
C PHE A 22 -33.27 -25.56 41.90
N ASN A 23 -32.38 -25.28 42.86
CA ASN A 23 -32.78 -24.92 44.23
C ASN A 23 -33.21 -23.44 44.34
N ALA A 24 -33.65 -23.04 45.53
CA ALA A 24 -34.12 -21.68 45.79
C ALA A 24 -33.04 -20.58 45.59
N ARG A 25 -31.76 -20.94 45.66
CA ARG A 25 -30.62 -20.04 45.40
C ARG A 25 -30.18 -20.06 43.92
N GLY A 26 -30.75 -20.95 43.12
CA GLY A 26 -30.43 -21.09 41.70
C GLY A 26 -29.38 -22.14 41.36
N TYR A 27 -28.85 -22.87 42.33
CA TYR A 27 -27.91 -23.96 42.01
C TYR A 27 -28.65 -25.15 41.42
N VAL A 28 -28.07 -25.71 40.36
CA VAL A 28 -28.52 -26.96 39.74
C VAL A 28 -28.51 -28.10 40.77
N LEU A 29 -29.54 -28.92 40.75
CA LEU A 29 -29.67 -30.09 41.62
C LEU A 29 -28.89 -31.25 40.99
N THR A 30 -27.63 -31.44 41.42
CA THR A 30 -26.71 -32.47 40.88
C THR A 30 -27.12 -33.92 41.15
N ASN A 31 -28.15 -34.15 41.98
CA ASN A 31 -28.81 -35.44 42.13
C ASN A 31 -29.93 -35.68 41.11
N LYS A 32 -30.23 -34.70 40.26
CA LYS A 32 -31.25 -34.72 39.19
C LYS A 32 -30.66 -34.49 37.82
N VAL A 33 -29.62 -33.67 37.73
CA VAL A 33 -28.89 -33.33 36.51
C VAL A 33 -27.50 -33.94 36.57
N SER A 34 -27.09 -34.60 35.49
CA SER A 34 -25.75 -35.18 35.33
C SER A 34 -24.86 -34.30 34.44
N PRO A 35 -23.53 -34.43 34.54
CA PRO A 35 -22.61 -33.84 33.56
C PRO A 35 -23.02 -34.18 32.11
N GLY A 36 -22.99 -33.18 31.22
CA GLY A 36 -23.37 -33.31 29.81
C GLY A 36 -24.86 -33.14 29.50
N ASP A 37 -25.74 -33.09 30.51
CA ASP A 37 -27.17 -32.85 30.30
C ASP A 37 -27.46 -31.46 29.72
N ILE A 38 -28.63 -31.34 29.08
CA ILE A 38 -29.12 -30.08 28.48
C ILE A 38 -30.34 -29.59 29.26
N ILE A 39 -30.31 -28.34 29.71
CA ILE A 39 -31.45 -27.64 30.31
C ILE A 39 -32.13 -26.81 29.22
N ASP A 40 -33.31 -27.25 28.78
CA ASP A 40 -34.05 -26.60 27.71
C ASP A 40 -35.19 -25.75 28.28
N LEU A 41 -35.04 -24.44 28.19
CA LEU A 41 -35.95 -23.44 28.74
C LEU A 41 -37.09 -23.13 27.76
N SER A 42 -38.29 -22.95 28.30
CA SER A 42 -39.42 -22.39 27.55
C SER A 42 -40.26 -21.41 28.37
N GLY A 43 -40.73 -20.37 27.70
CA GLY A 43 -41.55 -19.30 28.28
C GLY A 43 -40.79 -18.29 29.13
N SER A 44 -41.49 -17.54 29.97
CA SER A 44 -40.91 -16.42 30.72
C SER A 44 -40.42 -16.82 32.11
N PHE A 45 -39.17 -16.45 32.42
CA PHE A 45 -38.57 -16.55 33.74
C PHE A 45 -38.35 -15.15 34.33
N ASN A 46 -38.62 -15.00 35.63
CA ASN A 46 -38.45 -13.72 36.32
C ASN A 46 -37.71 -13.91 37.65
N LYS A 47 -36.61 -13.16 37.82
CA LYS A 47 -35.77 -13.18 39.04
C LYS A 47 -35.30 -14.59 39.43
N LYS A 48 -34.80 -15.34 38.44
CA LYS A 48 -34.27 -16.70 38.60
C LYS A 48 -32.79 -16.73 38.20
N ASN A 49 -31.99 -17.43 38.99
CA ASN A 49 -30.59 -17.65 38.67
C ASN A 49 -30.41 -19.12 38.27
N PHE A 50 -29.68 -19.39 37.21
CA PHE A 50 -29.34 -20.72 36.73
C PHE A 50 -27.85 -20.91 36.96
N ILE A 51 -27.47 -21.50 38.09
CA ILE A 51 -26.08 -21.62 38.54
C ILE A 51 -25.63 -23.07 38.40
N PHE A 52 -24.63 -23.28 37.57
CA PHE A 52 -24.04 -24.57 37.26
C PHE A 52 -22.68 -24.73 37.95
N THR A 53 -22.52 -25.86 38.64
CA THR A 53 -21.26 -26.30 39.28
C THR A 53 -20.77 -27.64 38.73
N ILE A 54 -21.37 -28.08 37.62
CA ILE A 54 -21.04 -29.26 36.83
C ILE A 54 -21.18 -28.89 35.34
N PRO A 55 -20.45 -29.51 34.41
CA PRO A 55 -20.55 -29.20 32.98
C PRO A 55 -21.91 -29.67 32.44
N CYS A 56 -22.70 -28.75 31.91
CA CYS A 56 -24.01 -28.98 31.33
C CYS A 56 -24.39 -27.77 30.49
N SER A 57 -25.32 -27.93 29.56
CA SER A 57 -25.71 -26.87 28.64
C SER A 57 -27.08 -26.32 28.97
N ILE A 58 -27.35 -25.06 28.60
CA ILE A 58 -28.64 -24.41 28.75
C ILE A 58 -29.04 -23.71 27.46
N THR A 59 -30.27 -23.93 27.02
CA THR A 59 -30.76 -23.37 25.76
C THR A 59 -32.26 -23.13 25.78
N SER A 60 -32.80 -22.62 24.66
CA SER A 60 -34.22 -22.68 24.34
C SER A 60 -34.39 -23.21 22.93
N SER A 61 -34.76 -24.48 22.79
CA SER A 61 -34.98 -25.12 21.48
C SER A 61 -36.12 -24.48 20.67
N LYS A 62 -37.03 -23.78 21.36
CA LYS A 62 -38.16 -23.05 20.78
C LYS A 62 -37.87 -21.56 20.53
N ASN A 63 -36.71 -21.06 20.96
CA ASN A 63 -36.36 -19.64 20.94
C ASN A 63 -37.41 -18.74 21.63
N ASP A 64 -38.11 -19.26 22.64
CA ASP A 64 -39.21 -18.59 23.35
C ASP A 64 -38.91 -18.34 24.83
N ALA A 65 -37.69 -18.63 25.28
CA ALA A 65 -37.26 -18.36 26.65
C ALA A 65 -36.95 -16.86 26.84
N PHE A 66 -37.74 -16.20 27.67
CA PHE A 66 -37.57 -14.79 28.05
C PHE A 66 -37.15 -14.67 29.51
N LEU A 67 -35.91 -14.27 29.74
CA LEU A 67 -35.24 -14.24 31.04
C LEU A 67 -35.18 -12.80 31.54
N THR A 68 -36.17 -12.40 32.35
CA THR A 68 -36.23 -11.07 32.97
C THR A 68 -35.52 -11.08 34.32
N ASN A 69 -34.49 -10.24 34.49
CA ASN A 69 -33.72 -10.12 35.72
C ASN A 69 -33.17 -11.48 36.19
N CYS A 70 -32.74 -12.30 35.25
CA CYS A 70 -32.19 -13.62 35.48
C CYS A 70 -30.70 -13.65 35.12
N MET A 71 -29.96 -14.59 35.69
CA MET A 71 -28.54 -14.82 35.39
C MET A 71 -28.30 -16.30 35.12
N VAL A 72 -27.52 -16.61 34.09
CA VAL A 72 -26.91 -17.91 33.87
C VAL A 72 -25.45 -17.84 34.33
N LYS A 73 -25.04 -18.67 35.29
CA LYS A 73 -23.69 -18.67 35.85
C LYS A 73 -23.06 -20.06 35.75
N PHE A 74 -21.84 -20.12 35.23
CA PHE A 74 -20.95 -21.26 35.41
C PHE A 74 -19.90 -20.90 36.46
N GLU A 75 -19.81 -21.71 37.51
CA GLU A 75 -18.95 -21.46 38.67
C GLU A 75 -17.95 -22.60 38.85
N ASN A 76 -16.70 -22.31 38.51
CA ASN A 76 -15.56 -23.24 38.55
C ASN A 76 -15.83 -24.52 37.76
N VAL A 77 -16.38 -24.37 36.54
CA VAL A 77 -16.74 -25.49 35.67
C VAL A 77 -15.77 -25.60 34.49
N THR A 78 -15.17 -26.77 34.32
CA THR A 78 -14.40 -27.13 33.12
C THR A 78 -15.17 -28.19 32.35
N SER A 79 -15.53 -27.89 31.10
CA SER A 79 -16.16 -28.86 30.20
C SER A 79 -15.12 -29.64 29.39
N ASP A 80 -15.58 -30.64 28.65
CA ASP A 80 -14.75 -31.37 27.69
C ASP A 80 -14.37 -30.44 26.52
N PRO A 81 -13.07 -30.32 26.15
CA PRO A 81 -12.61 -29.55 25.00
C PRO A 81 -13.23 -29.96 23.65
N SER A 82 -13.78 -31.18 23.55
CA SER A 82 -14.40 -31.72 22.34
C SER A 82 -15.92 -31.54 22.28
N SER A 83 -16.58 -31.16 23.40
CA SER A 83 -18.04 -31.09 23.49
C SER A 83 -18.51 -30.00 24.46
N HIS A 84 -17.90 -28.81 24.37
CA HIS A 84 -18.13 -27.63 25.21
C HIS A 84 -19.56 -27.53 25.79
N SER A 85 -19.69 -27.17 27.07
CA SER A 85 -21.00 -26.75 27.58
C SER A 85 -21.41 -25.44 26.92
N PHE A 86 -22.71 -25.17 26.79
CA PHE A 86 -23.15 -23.95 26.12
C PHE A 86 -24.31 -23.21 26.78
N VAL A 87 -24.39 -21.91 26.48
CA VAL A 87 -25.53 -21.01 26.75
C VAL A 87 -26.02 -20.47 25.41
N SER A 88 -27.22 -20.85 24.98
CA SER A 88 -27.69 -20.43 23.65
C SER A 88 -29.18 -20.19 23.50
N ASN A 89 -29.57 -19.41 22.49
CA ASN A 89 -30.97 -19.18 22.11
C ASN A 89 -31.83 -18.53 23.21
N LEU A 90 -31.22 -17.77 24.13
CA LEU A 90 -31.92 -17.12 25.24
C LEU A 90 -32.11 -15.62 25.00
N ASN A 91 -33.24 -15.08 25.46
CA ASN A 91 -33.53 -13.65 25.43
C ASN A 91 -33.48 -13.07 26.85
N PHE A 92 -32.50 -12.24 27.15
CA PHE A 92 -32.32 -11.61 28.45
C PHE A 92 -32.76 -10.15 28.48
N ILE A 93 -33.43 -9.75 29.55
CA ILE A 93 -33.67 -8.35 29.89
C ILE A 93 -33.33 -8.16 31.35
N THR A 94 -32.41 -7.26 31.67
CA THR A 94 -32.01 -7.02 33.06
C THR A 94 -31.90 -5.53 33.36
N SER A 95 -32.42 -5.13 34.51
CA SER A 95 -32.25 -3.78 35.06
C SER A 95 -31.55 -3.82 36.43
N ILE A 96 -31.04 -4.98 36.83
CA ILE A 96 -30.42 -5.20 38.15
C ILE A 96 -28.94 -4.86 38.08
N GLU A 97 -28.49 -4.04 39.03
CA GLU A 97 -27.07 -3.72 39.18
C GLU A 97 -26.23 -4.96 39.55
N MET A 98 -25.03 -5.07 38.98
CA MET A 98 -24.07 -6.17 39.22
C MET A 98 -24.64 -7.57 38.95
N SER A 99 -25.58 -7.67 38.01
CA SER A 99 -26.20 -8.94 37.60
C SER A 99 -25.97 -9.19 36.11
N PRO A 100 -24.88 -9.85 35.70
CA PRO A 100 -24.65 -10.24 34.32
C PRO A 100 -25.76 -11.17 33.81
N CYS A 101 -26.00 -11.18 32.49
CA CYS A 101 -26.93 -12.16 31.91
C CYS A 101 -26.28 -13.54 31.86
N VAL A 102 -25.02 -13.60 31.40
CA VAL A 102 -24.16 -14.79 31.44
C VAL A 102 -22.89 -14.46 32.22
N TYR A 103 -22.58 -15.25 33.26
CA TYR A 103 -21.38 -15.09 34.08
C TYR A 103 -20.56 -16.38 34.10
N LEU A 104 -19.36 -16.33 33.52
CA LEU A 104 -18.38 -17.41 33.60
C LEU A 104 -17.34 -17.05 34.66
N LEU A 105 -17.32 -17.80 35.77
CA LEU A 105 -16.38 -17.60 36.87
C LEU A 105 -15.49 -18.84 36.99
N GLY A 106 -14.18 -18.67 36.81
CA GLY A 106 -13.21 -19.77 36.90
C GLY A 106 -13.50 -20.94 35.97
N SER A 107 -14.14 -20.68 34.82
CA SER A 107 -14.72 -21.72 33.97
C SER A 107 -13.99 -21.85 32.63
N SER A 108 -14.09 -23.02 31.98
CA SER A 108 -13.41 -23.28 30.71
C SER A 108 -14.21 -24.17 29.78
N TYR A 109 -13.96 -24.00 28.47
CA TYR A 109 -14.64 -24.74 27.41
C TYR A 109 -16.16 -24.54 27.46
N ILE A 110 -16.57 -23.28 27.57
CA ILE A 110 -17.98 -22.86 27.55
C ILE A 110 -18.24 -21.99 26.32
N ASP A 111 -19.28 -22.32 25.57
CA ASP A 111 -19.73 -21.53 24.42
C ASP A 111 -20.95 -20.69 24.79
N VAL A 112 -20.93 -19.39 24.48
CA VAL A 112 -22.05 -18.48 24.68
C VAL A 112 -22.44 -17.92 23.33
N PHE A 113 -23.57 -18.38 22.78
CA PHE A 113 -23.91 -18.03 21.40
C PHE A 113 -25.39 -17.91 21.08
N ASN A 114 -25.69 -17.12 20.05
CA ASN A 114 -27.06 -16.86 19.59
C ASN A 114 -28.00 -16.41 20.73
N ASN A 115 -27.49 -15.60 21.65
CA ASN A 115 -28.29 -14.97 22.69
C ASN A 115 -28.58 -13.52 22.34
N ASN A 116 -29.74 -13.05 22.76
CA ASN A 116 -30.11 -11.63 22.73
C ASN A 116 -30.15 -11.12 24.16
N ALA A 117 -29.46 -10.02 24.46
CA ALA A 117 -29.49 -9.45 25.81
C ALA A 117 -29.59 -7.93 25.76
N TYR A 118 -30.56 -7.40 26.49
CA TYR A 118 -30.72 -5.98 26.75
C TYR A 118 -30.53 -5.69 28.23
N SER A 119 -29.59 -4.80 28.55
CA SER A 119 -29.26 -4.46 29.94
C SER A 119 -29.34 -2.97 30.22
N THR A 120 -30.03 -2.62 31.31
CA THR A 120 -30.06 -1.27 31.87
C THR A 120 -29.54 -1.20 33.30
N GLY A 121 -29.01 -2.30 33.84
CA GLY A 121 -28.41 -2.31 35.17
C GLY A 121 -26.98 -1.75 35.16
N ALA A 122 -26.59 -1.00 36.19
CA ALA A 122 -25.17 -0.66 36.37
C ALA A 122 -24.34 -1.94 36.54
N ASN A 123 -23.18 -2.08 35.89
CA ASN A 123 -22.34 -3.30 35.97
C ASN A 123 -23.07 -4.60 35.59
N SER A 124 -24.12 -4.51 34.79
CA SER A 124 -24.89 -5.65 34.32
C SER A 124 -24.47 -5.97 32.89
N ASN A 125 -23.30 -6.58 32.75
CA ASN A 125 -22.73 -6.94 31.46
C ASN A 125 -23.53 -8.12 30.87
N PRO A 126 -24.00 -8.06 29.62
CA PRO A 126 -24.57 -9.21 28.92
C PRO A 126 -23.73 -10.49 29.07
N THR A 127 -22.41 -10.39 28.92
CA THR A 127 -21.49 -11.48 29.22
C THR A 127 -20.31 -10.99 30.05
N PHE A 128 -20.01 -11.70 31.13
CA PHE A 128 -18.88 -11.43 32.00
C PHE A 128 -18.04 -12.68 32.25
N LEU A 129 -16.74 -12.60 31.99
CA LEU A 129 -15.76 -13.66 32.25
C LEU A 129 -14.79 -13.18 33.33
N VAL A 130 -14.60 -14.01 34.35
CA VAL A 130 -13.58 -13.83 35.40
C VAL A 130 -12.83 -15.14 35.56
N GLY A 131 -11.50 -15.11 35.45
CA GLY A 131 -10.65 -16.29 35.64
C GLY A 131 -10.94 -17.41 34.64
N SER A 132 -11.55 -17.10 33.51
CA SER A 132 -12.10 -18.09 32.58
C SER A 132 -11.24 -18.19 31.32
N SER A 133 -11.15 -19.38 30.75
CA SER A 133 -10.24 -19.64 29.61
C SER A 133 -10.83 -20.60 28.58
N TYR A 134 -10.35 -20.52 27.34
CA TYR A 134 -10.79 -21.39 26.24
C TYR A 134 -12.30 -21.37 26.01
N CYS A 135 -12.96 -20.25 26.30
CA CYS A 135 -14.38 -20.03 26.05
C CYS A 135 -14.60 -19.34 24.70
N ASN A 136 -15.74 -19.59 24.07
CA ASN A 136 -16.14 -18.94 22.83
C ASN A 136 -17.39 -18.09 23.06
N ILE A 137 -17.32 -16.79 22.78
CA ILE A 137 -18.45 -15.87 22.87
C ILE A 137 -18.78 -15.39 21.47
N HIS A 138 -19.87 -15.88 20.87
CA HIS A 138 -20.12 -15.61 19.45
C HIS A 138 -21.57 -15.53 19.00
N ASP A 139 -21.81 -14.86 17.87
CA ASP A 139 -23.14 -14.72 17.26
C ASP A 139 -24.21 -14.16 18.22
N ASN A 140 -23.82 -13.38 19.22
CA ASN A 140 -24.76 -12.76 20.16
C ASN A 140 -25.12 -11.34 19.73
N ILE A 141 -26.32 -10.90 20.14
CA ILE A 141 -26.79 -9.53 19.96
C ILE A 141 -26.94 -8.90 21.35
N TYR A 142 -26.06 -7.95 21.66
CA TYR A 142 -25.99 -7.33 22.98
C TYR A 142 -26.24 -5.83 22.89
N GLU A 143 -27.14 -5.36 23.73
CA GLU A 143 -27.42 -3.94 23.90
C GLU A 143 -27.35 -3.54 25.38
N THR A 144 -26.61 -2.48 25.68
CA THR A 144 -26.58 -1.88 27.03
C THR A 144 -26.96 -0.40 27.00
N THR A 145 -27.91 0.01 27.83
CA THR A 145 -28.31 1.42 27.98
C THR A 145 -28.47 1.76 29.46
N PHE A 146 -27.61 2.62 30.01
CA PHE A 146 -27.78 3.10 31.38
C PHE A 146 -27.71 4.62 31.43
N THR A 147 -28.63 5.21 32.19
CA THR A 147 -28.81 6.64 32.40
C THR A 147 -28.83 6.96 33.90
N GLY A 148 -27.76 6.63 34.61
CA GLY A 148 -27.59 6.96 36.03
C GLY A 148 -26.46 7.95 36.29
N TYR A 149 -26.14 8.17 37.57
CA TYR A 149 -25.19 9.19 38.03
C TYR A 149 -23.78 9.05 37.43
N MET A 150 -23.15 10.20 37.16
CA MET A 150 -21.84 10.37 36.53
C MET A 150 -20.76 9.42 37.08
N ASN A 151 -19.80 9.05 36.21
CA ASN A 151 -18.50 8.41 36.54
C ASN A 151 -18.43 6.87 36.63
N MET A 152 -19.34 6.13 35.98
CA MET A 152 -19.27 4.65 35.89
C MET A 152 -19.52 4.10 34.47
N SER A 153 -19.28 4.89 33.42
CA SER A 153 -19.38 4.45 32.01
C SER A 153 -18.47 3.29 31.68
N TRP A 154 -17.25 3.19 32.22
CA TRP A 154 -16.36 2.04 32.00
C TRP A 154 -16.87 0.70 32.52
N LYS A 155 -17.91 0.66 33.38
CA LYS A 155 -18.37 -0.58 34.02
C LYS A 155 -19.51 -1.28 33.27
N ARG A 156 -19.84 -0.90 32.03
CA ARG A 156 -21.09 -1.29 31.35
C ARG A 156 -20.89 -1.93 29.97
N ALA A 157 -19.75 -2.61 29.82
CA ALA A 157 -19.41 -3.31 28.59
C ALA A 157 -20.45 -4.36 28.21
N GLY A 158 -20.62 -4.60 26.91
CA GLY A 158 -21.40 -5.73 26.41
C GLY A 158 -20.73 -7.05 26.81
N ILE A 159 -19.43 -7.14 26.54
CA ILE A 159 -18.57 -8.27 26.88
C ILE A 159 -17.42 -7.77 27.74
N LEU A 160 -17.35 -8.27 28.98
CA LEU A 160 -16.31 -7.89 29.95
C LEU A 160 -15.45 -9.11 30.30
N LEU A 161 -14.13 -8.91 30.32
CA LEU A 161 -13.15 -9.91 30.75
C LEU A 161 -12.29 -9.33 31.87
N GLY A 162 -12.14 -10.09 32.96
CA GLY A 162 -11.11 -9.90 33.98
C GLY A 162 -10.30 -11.18 34.15
N GLU A 163 -8.97 -11.09 34.23
CA GLU A 163 -8.06 -12.23 34.45
C GLU A 163 -8.40 -13.49 33.61
N SER A 164 -8.83 -13.30 32.36
CA SER A 164 -9.35 -14.36 31.48
C SER A 164 -8.47 -14.51 30.24
N HIS A 165 -8.16 -15.76 29.86
CA HIS A 165 -7.10 -16.04 28.89
C HIS A 165 -7.54 -16.99 27.77
N TYR A 166 -6.92 -16.90 26.59
CA TYR A 166 -7.16 -17.87 25.50
C TYR A 166 -8.62 -17.99 25.07
N ASN A 167 -9.42 -16.92 25.19
CA ASN A 167 -10.83 -16.92 24.78
C ASN A 167 -10.98 -16.37 23.36
N ASN A 168 -12.02 -16.82 22.67
CA ASN A 168 -12.43 -16.31 21.37
C ASN A 168 -13.71 -15.49 21.50
N ILE A 169 -13.71 -14.27 20.97
CA ILE A 169 -14.87 -13.36 20.97
C ILE A 169 -15.13 -12.95 19.54
N TYR A 170 -16.18 -13.47 18.91
CA TYR A 170 -16.36 -13.27 17.47
C TYR A 170 -17.80 -13.23 16.96
N SER A 171 -18.00 -12.58 15.81
CA SER A 171 -19.33 -12.48 15.16
C SER A 171 -20.44 -11.91 16.05
N ASN A 172 -20.10 -11.19 17.14
CA ASN A 172 -21.10 -10.55 17.98
C ASN A 172 -21.50 -9.18 17.42
N HIS A 173 -22.74 -8.78 17.64
CA HIS A 173 -23.22 -7.42 17.45
C HIS A 173 -23.41 -6.77 18.83
N VAL A 174 -22.53 -5.83 19.17
CA VAL A 174 -22.52 -5.20 20.51
C VAL A 174 -22.73 -3.70 20.38
N THR A 175 -23.91 -3.24 20.83
CA THR A 175 -24.23 -1.82 20.93
C THR A 175 -24.27 -1.41 22.39
N VAL A 176 -23.55 -0.35 22.75
CA VAL A 176 -23.61 0.22 24.10
C VAL A 176 -23.97 1.69 24.02
N LYS A 177 -24.67 2.22 25.03
CA LYS A 177 -24.95 3.65 25.04
C LYS A 177 -23.66 4.44 25.19
N ASP A 178 -22.96 4.25 26.30
CA ASP A 178 -21.80 5.07 26.67
C ASP A 178 -20.84 4.27 27.56
N SER A 179 -20.14 3.32 26.94
CA SER A 179 -19.21 2.37 27.56
C SER A 179 -18.35 1.71 26.48
N ASN A 180 -17.44 0.82 26.88
CA ASN A 180 -16.67 0.00 25.96
C ASN A 180 -17.49 -1.22 25.54
N PRO A 181 -17.89 -1.41 24.26
CA PRO A 181 -18.60 -2.62 23.83
C PRO A 181 -17.91 -3.93 24.24
N ILE A 182 -16.59 -4.02 24.01
CA ILE A 182 -15.76 -5.14 24.43
C ILE A 182 -14.61 -4.59 25.29
N TYR A 183 -14.45 -5.14 26.50
CA TYR A 183 -13.48 -4.64 27.46
C TYR A 183 -12.73 -5.76 28.18
N LEU A 184 -11.40 -5.77 28.05
CA LEU A 184 -10.48 -6.57 28.85
C LEU A 184 -9.85 -5.68 29.93
N THR A 185 -10.38 -5.72 31.15
CA THR A 185 -10.06 -4.78 32.22
C THR A 185 -9.03 -5.32 33.21
N THR A 186 -8.22 -4.42 33.77
CA THR A 186 -7.41 -4.68 34.98
C THR A 186 -7.99 -4.02 36.24
N TYR A 187 -9.11 -3.30 36.12
CA TYR A 187 -9.74 -2.67 37.27
C TYR A 187 -10.43 -3.72 38.14
N GLY A 188 -9.73 -4.14 39.19
CA GLY A 188 -10.19 -5.18 40.11
C GLY A 188 -9.81 -6.60 39.68
N TYR A 189 -9.00 -6.75 38.64
CA TYR A 189 -8.57 -8.05 38.08
C TYR A 189 -7.14 -7.99 37.55
N GLU A 190 -6.51 -9.14 37.39
CA GLU A 190 -5.26 -9.26 36.62
C GLU A 190 -5.52 -9.14 35.11
N LYS A 191 -4.44 -8.99 34.33
CA LYS A 191 -4.49 -8.86 32.87
C LYS A 191 -5.18 -10.07 32.20
N SER A 192 -5.97 -9.79 31.17
CA SER A 192 -6.54 -10.82 30.27
C SER A 192 -5.69 -10.92 29.00
N ASN A 193 -5.00 -12.05 28.82
CA ASN A 193 -3.96 -12.25 27.79
C ASN A 193 -4.31 -13.35 26.80
N TYR A 194 -3.70 -13.32 25.60
CA TYR A 194 -3.84 -14.37 24.57
C TYR A 194 -5.28 -14.58 24.07
N ASN A 195 -6.16 -13.59 24.20
CA ASN A 195 -7.51 -13.66 23.66
C ASN A 195 -7.53 -13.23 22.19
N VAL A 196 -8.49 -13.76 21.43
CA VAL A 196 -8.70 -13.42 20.01
C VAL A 196 -10.09 -12.81 19.84
N ILE A 197 -10.13 -11.56 19.39
CA ILE A 197 -11.35 -10.76 19.20
C ILE A 197 -11.51 -10.48 17.71
N PHE A 198 -12.47 -11.11 17.03
CA PHE A 198 -12.54 -11.02 15.56
C PHE A 198 -13.94 -10.99 14.96
N ASN A 199 -14.10 -10.34 13.81
CA ASN A 199 -15.37 -10.26 13.08
C ASN A 199 -16.56 -9.73 13.90
N ASN A 200 -16.32 -8.99 14.99
CA ASN A 200 -17.41 -8.37 15.74
C ASN A 200 -17.84 -7.06 15.07
N THR A 201 -19.11 -6.71 15.24
CA THR A 201 -19.62 -5.36 14.96
C THR A 201 -19.87 -4.66 16.29
N VAL A 202 -19.14 -3.58 16.55
CA VAL A 202 -19.27 -2.80 17.78
C VAL A 202 -19.67 -1.36 17.47
N ASN A 203 -20.59 -0.83 18.27
CA ASN A 203 -21.20 0.47 18.03
C ASN A 203 -21.57 1.17 19.34
N THR A 204 -21.64 2.49 19.30
CA THR A 204 -22.34 3.26 20.34
C THR A 204 -23.68 3.79 19.88
N SER A 205 -24.66 3.80 20.78
CA SER A 205 -25.97 4.41 20.55
C SER A 205 -26.11 5.80 21.16
N ALA A 206 -25.06 6.37 21.77
CA ALA A 206 -25.07 7.73 22.31
C ALA A 206 -25.39 8.76 21.22
N PHE A 207 -26.38 9.61 21.48
CA PHE A 207 -26.71 10.78 20.66
C PHE A 207 -26.93 12.02 21.53
N SER A 208 -26.62 13.19 20.97
CA SER A 208 -26.90 14.48 21.59
C SER A 208 -28.37 14.80 21.41
N GLU A 209 -29.05 15.15 22.49
CA GLU A 209 -30.42 15.64 22.43
C GLU A 209 -30.51 17.04 21.81
N GLU A 210 -29.42 17.79 21.80
CA GLU A 210 -29.35 19.15 21.25
C GLU A 210 -29.20 19.14 19.72
N THR A 211 -28.26 18.36 19.20
CA THR A 211 -27.88 18.39 17.78
C THR A 211 -28.35 17.16 17.00
N GLY A 212 -28.75 16.09 17.68
CA GLY A 212 -29.04 14.79 17.07
C GLY A 212 -27.81 14.02 16.58
N LEU A 213 -26.60 14.56 16.74
CA LEU A 213 -25.35 13.92 16.34
C LEU A 213 -24.94 12.81 17.33
N ARG A 214 -24.09 11.88 16.88
CA ARG A 214 -23.45 10.89 17.75
C ARG A 214 -22.56 11.60 18.78
N ASN A 215 -22.66 11.21 20.04
CA ASN A 215 -21.94 11.86 21.14
C ASN A 215 -21.41 10.89 22.20
N PRO A 216 -20.71 9.80 21.82
CA PRO A 216 -20.06 8.95 22.83
C PRO A 216 -19.13 9.79 23.73
N SER A 217 -18.98 9.39 24.99
CA SER A 217 -18.05 10.06 25.91
C SER A 217 -16.63 9.49 25.80
N ALA A 218 -15.71 10.05 26.59
CA ALA A 218 -14.35 9.54 26.71
C ALA A 218 -14.20 8.13 27.28
N TRP A 219 -15.30 7.45 27.60
CA TRP A 219 -15.30 6.08 28.12
C TRP A 219 -15.91 5.06 27.17
N ALA A 220 -16.15 5.47 25.92
CA ALA A 220 -16.76 4.65 24.90
C ALA A 220 -15.76 4.29 23.79
N TYR A 221 -14.81 3.43 24.15
CA TYR A 221 -13.83 2.86 23.23
C TYR A 221 -14.40 1.58 22.61
N GLY A 222 -14.34 1.41 21.29
CA GLY A 222 -14.97 0.27 20.60
C GLY A 222 -14.48 -1.09 21.11
N ILE A 223 -13.16 -1.25 21.20
CA ILE A 223 -12.51 -2.39 21.84
C ILE A 223 -11.39 -1.84 22.72
N HIS A 224 -11.47 -2.09 24.02
CA HIS A 224 -10.45 -1.66 24.99
C HIS A 224 -9.77 -2.86 25.63
N ILE A 225 -8.44 -2.91 25.55
CA ILE A 225 -7.63 -4.01 26.07
C ILE A 225 -6.49 -3.48 26.94
N MET A 226 -6.43 -3.97 28.17
CA MET A 226 -5.33 -3.69 29.11
C MET A 226 -4.35 -4.86 29.26
N GLY A 227 -4.64 -6.00 28.62
CA GLY A 227 -3.79 -7.19 28.63
C GLY A 227 -2.89 -7.33 27.40
N ASP A 228 -1.97 -8.28 27.47
CA ASP A 228 -0.89 -8.50 26.52
C ASP A 228 -1.16 -9.71 25.59
N TYR A 229 -0.48 -9.78 24.45
CA TYR A 229 -0.53 -10.89 23.49
C TYR A 229 -1.93 -11.22 22.93
N ASN A 230 -2.85 -10.27 22.96
CA ASN A 230 -4.19 -10.39 22.39
C ASN A 230 -4.19 -10.07 20.88
N GLN A 231 -5.18 -10.60 20.16
CA GLN A 231 -5.37 -10.39 18.73
C GLN A 231 -6.73 -9.74 18.47
N ILE A 232 -6.75 -8.69 17.64
CA ILE A 232 -7.93 -7.87 17.33
C ILE A 232 -8.04 -7.80 15.81
N LEU A 233 -8.89 -8.65 15.24
CA LEU A 233 -8.85 -8.99 13.82
C LEU A 233 -10.17 -8.69 13.11
N ASN A 234 -10.16 -7.92 12.03
CA ASN A 234 -11.29 -7.78 11.11
C ASN A 234 -12.62 -7.35 11.78
N ASN A 235 -12.56 -6.58 12.87
CA ASN A 235 -13.77 -6.05 13.50
C ASN A 235 -14.27 -4.80 12.77
N THR A 236 -15.57 -4.56 12.83
CA THR A 236 -16.22 -3.34 12.37
C THR A 236 -16.57 -2.47 13.58
N ILE A 237 -15.95 -1.30 13.70
CA ILE A 237 -16.05 -0.41 14.85
C ILE A 237 -16.56 0.94 14.36
N MET A 238 -17.66 1.43 14.94
CA MET A 238 -18.27 2.69 14.49
C MET A 238 -18.89 3.51 15.61
N ASN A 239 -18.99 4.83 15.39
CA ASN A 239 -19.64 5.78 16.30
C ASN A 239 -19.05 5.80 17.73
N THR A 240 -17.80 5.41 17.90
CA THR A 240 -17.12 5.37 19.20
C THR A 240 -16.23 6.61 19.38
N TYR A 241 -15.79 6.85 20.61
CA TYR A 241 -14.83 7.93 20.91
C TYR A 241 -13.39 7.52 20.58
N ARG A 242 -13.02 6.26 20.86
CA ARG A 242 -11.84 5.60 20.29
C ARG A 242 -12.25 4.34 19.53
N GLY A 243 -11.52 3.98 18.49
CA GLY A 243 -11.73 2.72 17.77
C GLY A 243 -11.25 1.51 18.58
N VAL A 244 -9.94 1.26 18.53
CA VAL A 244 -9.24 0.26 19.35
C VAL A 244 -8.29 0.97 20.30
N ASP A 245 -8.38 0.63 21.57
CA ASP A 245 -7.47 1.12 22.60
C ASP A 245 -6.74 -0.05 23.26
N SER A 246 -5.43 -0.08 23.11
CA SER A 246 -4.54 -1.15 23.56
C SER A 246 -3.48 -0.61 24.50
N GLU A 247 -3.75 -0.64 25.80
CA GLU A 247 -2.78 -0.29 26.84
C GLU A 247 -1.75 -1.40 27.07
N GLY A 248 -2.10 -2.65 26.75
CA GLY A 248 -1.19 -3.80 26.83
C GLY A 248 -0.20 -3.88 25.67
N SER A 249 0.79 -4.76 25.83
CA SER A 249 1.91 -4.94 24.91
C SER A 249 1.80 -6.22 24.07
N PHE A 250 2.54 -6.28 22.97
CA PHE A 250 2.59 -7.45 22.07
C PHE A 250 1.23 -7.84 21.48
N ASN A 251 0.28 -6.90 21.42
CA ASN A 251 -1.01 -7.13 20.79
C ASN A 251 -0.90 -6.95 19.27
N LEU A 252 -1.73 -7.70 18.56
CA LEU A 252 -1.83 -7.69 17.10
C LEU A 252 -3.18 -7.10 16.68
N ILE A 253 -3.16 -5.96 16.00
CA ILE A 253 -4.35 -5.21 15.58
C ILE A 253 -4.39 -5.20 14.04
N VAL A 254 -5.26 -6.03 13.44
CA VAL A 254 -5.21 -6.31 12.00
C VAL A 254 -6.56 -6.20 11.32
N GLY A 255 -6.62 -5.54 10.16
CA GLY A 255 -7.78 -5.62 9.26
C GLY A 255 -9.07 -4.98 9.78
N ASN A 256 -9.02 -4.23 10.88
CA ASN A 256 -10.21 -3.62 11.46
C ASN A 256 -10.69 -2.44 10.60
N LYS A 257 -12.00 -2.27 10.50
CA LYS A 257 -12.66 -1.14 9.85
C LYS A 257 -13.21 -0.21 10.93
N ILE A 258 -12.65 0.99 11.04
CA ILE A 258 -12.95 1.98 12.07
C ILE A 258 -13.45 3.25 11.40
N PHE A 259 -14.66 3.71 11.72
CA PHE A 259 -15.21 4.89 11.06
C PHE A 259 -16.26 5.64 11.87
N ASN A 260 -16.56 6.85 11.43
CA ASN A 260 -17.49 7.76 12.09
C ASN A 260 -17.19 7.97 13.59
N LEU A 261 -15.90 8.10 13.92
CA LEU A 261 -15.48 8.42 15.29
C LEU A 261 -16.00 9.82 15.65
N SER A 262 -16.59 9.93 16.83
CA SER A 262 -17.31 11.12 17.28
C SER A 262 -17.24 11.21 18.80
N GLY A 263 -17.87 12.23 19.39
CA GLY A 263 -17.95 12.39 20.84
C GLY A 263 -17.18 13.57 21.39
N SER A 264 -16.97 13.56 22.70
CA SER A 264 -16.09 14.48 23.42
C SER A 264 -15.74 13.94 24.80
N TYR A 265 -14.85 14.64 25.52
CA TYR A 265 -14.38 14.22 26.84
C TYR A 265 -15.52 14.04 27.87
N TYR A 266 -16.57 14.86 27.80
CA TYR A 266 -17.67 14.84 28.76
C TYR A 266 -18.90 14.11 28.21
N GLU A 267 -19.57 13.34 29.07
CA GLU A 267 -20.88 12.75 28.74
C GLU A 267 -21.91 13.88 28.43
N GLY A 268 -22.80 13.66 27.46
CA GLY A 268 -23.85 14.63 27.12
C GLY A 268 -23.38 15.82 26.28
N ASN A 269 -22.20 15.72 25.66
CA ASN A 269 -21.72 16.72 24.72
C ASN A 269 -22.63 16.84 23.48
N ASN A 270 -22.46 17.92 22.74
CA ASN A 270 -23.26 18.22 21.55
C ASN A 270 -22.82 17.44 20.30
N GLY A 271 -21.87 16.51 20.41
CA GLY A 271 -21.37 15.68 19.32
C GLY A 271 -20.49 16.41 18.29
N THR A 272 -20.12 17.67 18.51
CA THR A 272 -19.42 18.48 17.50
C THR A 272 -17.90 18.39 17.56
N ASP A 273 -17.31 17.94 18.67
CA ASP A 273 -15.86 18.02 18.89
C ASP A 273 -15.09 16.96 18.08
N GLY A 274 -15.61 15.72 18.08
CA GLY A 274 -15.00 14.58 17.41
C GLY A 274 -14.46 13.55 18.40
N GLY A 275 -14.21 12.33 17.92
CA GLY A 275 -13.58 11.28 18.72
C GLY A 275 -12.15 11.65 19.12
N GLU A 276 -11.48 10.84 19.94
CA GLU A 276 -10.07 11.02 20.23
C GLU A 276 -9.17 10.41 19.15
N GLY A 277 -9.53 9.25 18.62
CA GLY A 277 -8.78 8.66 17.51
C GLY A 277 -9.10 7.20 17.22
N GLY A 278 -8.44 6.66 16.19
CA GLY A 278 -8.76 5.33 15.67
C GLY A 278 -8.12 4.21 16.46
N ILE A 279 -6.79 4.12 16.43
CA ILE A 279 -6.03 3.08 17.12
C ILE A 279 -5.04 3.73 18.07
N PHE A 280 -5.17 3.42 19.35
CA PHE A 280 -4.21 3.82 20.38
C PHE A 280 -3.49 2.56 20.82
N ALA A 281 -2.25 2.38 20.38
CA ALA A 281 -1.44 1.26 20.78
C ALA A 281 -0.40 1.70 21.82
N SER A 282 -0.11 0.82 22.77
CA SER A 282 0.99 0.92 23.72
C SER A 282 2.28 0.33 23.12
N TYR A 283 3.27 -0.01 23.94
CA TYR A 283 4.56 -0.56 23.51
C TYR A 283 4.47 -1.94 22.85
N ASP A 284 5.40 -2.22 21.92
CA ASP A 284 5.59 -3.53 21.28
C ASP A 284 4.37 -4.07 20.49
N ASN A 285 3.48 -3.19 20.03
CA ASN A 285 2.28 -3.58 19.29
C ASN A 285 2.52 -3.62 17.77
N ILE A 286 1.73 -4.43 17.08
CA ILE A 286 1.76 -4.55 15.61
C ILE A 286 0.39 -4.15 15.05
N ILE A 287 0.38 -3.15 14.17
CA ILE A 287 -0.83 -2.54 13.59
C ILE A 287 -0.77 -2.69 12.07
N ILE A 288 -1.57 -3.61 11.50
CA ILE A 288 -1.46 -3.98 10.08
C ILE A 288 -2.79 -3.91 9.35
N ASN A 289 -2.81 -3.34 8.14
CA ASN A 289 -3.94 -3.40 7.20
C ASN A 289 -5.29 -2.93 7.78
N ASN A 290 -5.29 -2.03 8.78
CA ASN A 290 -6.52 -1.44 9.29
C ASN A 290 -6.98 -0.30 8.37
N THR A 291 -8.29 -0.06 8.30
CA THR A 291 -8.87 1.07 7.57
C THR A 291 -9.58 1.99 8.55
N ILE A 292 -9.14 3.24 8.64
CA ILE A 292 -9.72 4.29 9.49
C ILE A 292 -10.23 5.39 8.57
N TYR A 293 -11.53 5.69 8.59
CA TYR A 293 -12.10 6.64 7.63
C TYR A 293 -13.30 7.43 8.13
N ASP A 294 -13.65 8.49 7.39
CA ASP A 294 -14.85 9.32 7.58
C ASP A 294 -15.06 9.72 9.05
N SER A 295 -14.01 10.26 9.67
CA SER A 295 -14.02 10.55 11.11
C SER A 295 -13.50 11.96 11.41
N LYS A 296 -14.14 12.61 12.38
CA LYS A 296 -13.63 13.82 13.00
C LYS A 296 -12.97 13.44 14.32
N ILE A 297 -11.69 13.76 14.48
CA ILE A 297 -10.90 13.37 15.65
C ILE A 297 -10.13 14.55 16.24
N THR A 298 -9.92 14.51 17.55
CA THR A 298 -9.20 15.53 18.34
C THR A 298 -7.77 15.11 18.69
N GLY A 299 -7.46 13.81 18.60
CA GLY A 299 -6.13 13.23 18.62
C GLY A 299 -5.76 12.62 17.27
N PRO A 300 -4.80 11.69 17.21
CA PRO A 300 -4.37 11.07 15.96
C PRO A 300 -5.25 9.90 15.51
N ALA A 301 -5.27 9.60 14.21
CA ALA A 301 -5.96 8.40 13.73
C ALA A 301 -5.24 7.14 14.23
N ILE A 302 -3.89 7.14 14.24
CA ILE A 302 -3.05 6.10 14.83
C ILE A 302 -2.06 6.74 15.82
N TYR A 303 -2.06 6.27 17.06
CA TYR A 303 -1.07 6.61 18.07
C TYR A 303 -0.09 5.44 18.29
N ALA A 304 1.20 5.70 18.04
CA ALA A 304 2.27 4.70 18.12
C ALA A 304 3.29 5.03 19.23
N VAL A 305 3.95 3.99 19.77
CA VAL A 305 4.91 4.10 20.88
C VAL A 305 6.16 3.26 20.58
N VAL A 306 7.05 3.07 21.57
CA VAL A 306 8.28 2.27 21.42
C VAL A 306 7.98 0.87 20.86
N ASN A 307 8.85 0.41 19.95
CA ASN A 307 8.82 -0.90 19.30
C ASN A 307 7.49 -1.20 18.56
N THR A 308 6.77 -0.17 18.12
CA THR A 308 5.52 -0.35 17.36
C THR A 308 5.81 -0.48 15.87
N THR A 309 5.13 -1.44 15.22
CA THR A 309 5.17 -1.60 13.76
C THR A 309 3.80 -1.25 13.17
N VAL A 310 3.77 -0.36 12.17
CA VAL A 310 2.55 0.14 11.52
C VAL A 310 2.67 -0.06 10.01
N ILE A 311 1.98 -1.06 9.46
CA ILE A 311 2.16 -1.47 8.06
C ILE A 311 0.83 -1.56 7.29
N GLY A 312 0.78 -1.03 6.08
CA GLY A 312 -0.35 -1.29 5.17
C GLY A 312 -1.69 -0.67 5.58
N ASN A 313 -1.70 0.23 6.57
CA ASN A 313 -2.93 0.85 7.04
C ASN A 313 -3.39 1.96 6.10
N VAL A 314 -4.71 2.15 6.03
CA VAL A 314 -5.34 3.21 5.23
C VAL A 314 -6.09 4.14 6.17
N VAL A 315 -5.65 5.39 6.23
CA VAL A 315 -6.30 6.49 6.95
C VAL A 315 -6.83 7.47 5.90
N LYS A 316 -8.14 7.68 5.83
CA LYS A 316 -8.77 8.42 4.73
C LYS A 316 -9.88 9.34 5.19
N ASN A 317 -9.97 10.54 4.60
CA ASN A 317 -11.04 11.49 4.88
C ASN A 317 -11.17 11.80 6.38
N ILE A 318 -10.03 12.04 7.03
CA ILE A 318 -9.95 12.36 8.45
C ILE A 318 -9.83 13.87 8.64
N THR A 319 -10.66 14.43 9.51
CA THR A 319 -10.51 15.79 10.01
C THR A 319 -10.00 15.73 11.44
N GLY A 320 -8.74 16.10 11.66
CA GLY A 320 -8.12 16.08 12.98
C GLY A 320 -6.66 16.50 12.92
N PRO A 321 -5.93 16.50 14.04
CA PRO A 321 -4.57 17.05 14.07
C PRO A 321 -3.55 16.21 13.31
N ASN A 322 -3.64 14.89 13.33
CA ASN A 322 -2.61 14.01 12.75
C ASN A 322 -3.19 12.67 12.24
N GLY A 323 -2.68 12.14 11.13
CA GLY A 323 -2.95 10.78 10.67
C GLY A 323 -2.25 9.76 11.57
N LEU A 324 -0.93 9.90 11.71
CA LEU A 324 -0.14 9.15 12.67
C LEU A 324 0.61 10.09 13.60
N GLN A 325 0.62 9.76 14.89
CA GLN A 325 1.41 10.47 15.88
C GLN A 325 2.10 9.48 16.81
N PHE A 326 3.32 9.84 17.22
CA PHE A 326 4.06 9.08 18.22
C PHE A 326 3.89 9.66 19.62
N ALA A 327 4.06 8.81 20.63
CA ALA A 327 4.25 9.26 21.99
C ALA A 327 5.53 10.08 22.15
N LEU A 328 5.60 10.90 23.21
CA LEU A 328 6.74 11.78 23.47
C LEU A 328 8.08 11.03 23.65
N THR A 329 8.03 9.72 23.85
CA THR A 329 9.16 8.81 23.77
C THR A 329 8.78 7.60 22.92
N ALA A 330 9.48 7.36 21.81
CA ALA A 330 9.27 6.21 20.94
C ALA A 330 10.57 5.82 20.25
N SER A 331 10.94 4.54 20.22
CA SER A 331 12.16 4.07 19.55
C SER A 331 11.88 2.80 18.76
N ASN A 332 12.73 2.50 17.76
CA ASN A 332 12.65 1.29 16.95
C ASN A 332 11.26 1.09 16.31
N CYS A 333 10.74 2.14 15.68
CA CYS A 333 9.42 2.10 15.04
C CYS A 333 9.58 1.98 13.53
N LEU A 334 8.74 1.14 12.93
CA LEU A 334 8.67 0.95 11.48
C LEU A 334 7.28 1.36 10.99
N ILE A 335 7.22 2.38 10.14
CA ILE A 335 6.00 2.87 9.50
C ILE A 335 6.14 2.67 7.98
N GLU A 336 5.48 1.64 7.46
CA GLU A 336 5.72 1.21 6.08
C GLU A 336 4.43 0.96 5.28
N ASN A 337 4.40 1.32 4.00
CA ASN A 337 3.29 0.98 3.09
C ASN A 337 1.92 1.52 3.54
N ASN A 338 1.86 2.60 4.32
CA ASN A 338 0.59 3.18 4.77
C ASN A 338 0.11 4.28 3.82
N THR A 339 -1.21 4.48 3.76
CA THR A 339 -1.83 5.64 3.09
C THR A 339 -2.44 6.55 4.14
N PHE A 340 -2.09 7.83 4.12
CA PHE A 340 -2.67 8.87 4.98
C PHE A 340 -3.22 9.99 4.10
N ASP A 341 -4.54 10.10 4.02
CA ASP A 341 -5.30 11.15 3.31
C ASP A 341 -6.07 11.97 4.35
N MET A 342 -5.48 13.10 4.74
CA MET A 342 -5.94 13.98 5.80
C MET A 342 -6.57 15.24 5.22
N ASN A 343 -7.78 15.58 5.69
CA ASN A 343 -8.43 16.86 5.37
C ASN A 343 -7.91 18.03 6.21
N ASP A 344 -7.42 17.73 7.41
CA ASP A 344 -6.82 18.71 8.32
C ASP A 344 -5.61 18.06 9.01
N GLY A 345 -4.69 18.89 9.49
CA GLY A 345 -3.51 18.43 10.22
C GLY A 345 -2.46 17.70 9.37
N ASN A 346 -1.53 17.03 10.05
CA ASN A 346 -0.37 16.38 9.41
C ASN A 346 -0.65 14.92 9.06
N ALA A 347 -0.03 14.39 8.00
CA ALA A 347 -0.15 12.96 7.71
C ALA A 347 0.63 12.13 8.75
N ILE A 348 1.90 12.48 9.01
CA ILE A 348 2.74 11.89 10.07
C ILE A 348 3.35 12.99 10.94
N TYR A 349 3.19 12.89 12.26
CA TYR A 349 3.74 13.83 13.23
C TYR A 349 4.68 13.16 14.24
N VAL A 350 5.93 13.63 14.24
CA VAL A 350 7.04 13.10 15.05
C VAL A 350 7.48 14.18 16.03
N LYS A 351 7.30 13.93 17.34
CA LYS A 351 7.68 14.88 18.38
C LYS A 351 8.11 14.19 19.67
N GLY A 352 9.28 14.55 20.19
CA GLY A 352 9.77 14.03 21.47
C GLY A 352 11.14 13.41 21.36
N ASN A 353 11.51 12.53 22.29
CA ASN A 353 12.77 11.81 22.26
C ASN A 353 12.59 10.48 21.53
N MET A 354 13.12 10.37 20.31
CA MET A 354 12.95 9.18 19.47
C MET A 354 14.26 8.73 18.88
N THR A 355 14.42 7.42 18.66
CA THR A 355 15.61 6.89 17.97
C THR A 355 15.25 5.70 17.09
N ASN A 356 15.95 5.54 15.97
CA ASN A 356 15.76 4.45 15.03
C ASN A 356 14.31 4.39 14.51
N LEU A 357 13.88 5.47 13.86
CA LEU A 357 12.55 5.58 13.24
C LEU A 357 12.70 5.43 11.72
N THR A 358 11.96 4.49 11.13
CA THR A 358 11.88 4.33 9.68
C THR A 358 10.48 4.64 9.18
N LEU A 359 10.40 5.59 8.23
CA LEU A 359 9.19 5.97 7.50
C LEU A 359 9.42 5.62 6.02
N SER A 360 8.86 4.52 5.53
CA SER A 360 9.12 4.02 4.17
C SER A 360 7.87 3.72 3.35
N ASN A 361 7.91 3.96 2.04
CA ASN A 361 6.85 3.53 1.12
C ASN A 361 5.43 4.04 1.48
N ASN A 362 5.30 5.18 2.17
CA ASN A 362 3.99 5.71 2.54
C ASN A 362 3.45 6.68 1.47
N ILE A 363 2.13 6.75 1.31
CA ILE A 363 1.44 7.72 0.46
C ILE A 363 0.77 8.77 1.36
N LEU A 364 1.14 10.03 1.21
CA LEU A 364 0.85 11.09 2.20
C LEU A 364 0.15 12.28 1.55
N SER A 365 -1.01 12.65 2.07
CA SER A 365 -1.80 13.84 1.74
C SER A 365 -2.23 14.54 3.03
N ALA A 366 -2.02 15.86 3.08
CA ALA A 366 -2.27 16.68 4.27
C ALA A 366 -2.79 18.08 3.90
N LYS A 367 -4.05 18.17 3.45
CA LYS A 367 -4.64 19.40 2.85
C LYS A 367 -4.38 20.70 3.61
N ASN A 368 -4.47 20.63 4.94
CA ASN A 368 -4.23 21.78 5.82
C ASN A 368 -3.05 21.57 6.80
N GLY A 369 -2.07 20.74 6.42
CA GLY A 369 -0.88 20.52 7.25
C GLY A 369 0.29 19.96 6.46
N THR A 370 1.20 19.29 7.15
CA THR A 370 2.43 18.76 6.54
C THR A 370 2.33 17.26 6.29
N GLY A 371 2.87 16.76 5.18
CA GLY A 371 3.00 15.32 4.94
C GLY A 371 3.76 14.63 6.08
N ILE A 372 4.99 15.08 6.36
CA ILE A 372 5.75 14.65 7.55
C ILE A 372 6.26 15.88 8.31
N LEU A 373 5.84 16.03 9.57
CA LEU A 373 6.32 17.08 10.47
C LEU A 373 7.15 16.50 11.61
N ILE A 374 8.39 16.94 11.74
CA ILE A 374 9.33 16.52 12.78
C ILE A 374 9.72 17.71 13.65
N GLN A 375 9.44 17.61 14.95
CA GLN A 375 9.66 18.69 15.90
C GLN A 375 10.38 18.24 17.17
N LYS A 376 11.14 19.16 17.77
CA LYS A 376 11.66 18.99 19.12
C LYS A 376 10.55 19.20 20.15
N GLN A 377 10.58 18.43 21.24
CA GLN A 377 9.78 18.76 22.42
C GLN A 377 10.48 19.82 23.28
N THR A 378 11.80 19.70 23.45
CA THR A 378 12.64 20.65 24.18
C THR A 378 14.04 20.71 23.54
N ARG A 379 14.93 21.58 24.03
CA ARG A 379 16.33 21.62 23.56
C ARG A 379 17.11 20.31 23.73
N ALA A 380 16.67 19.43 24.63
CA ALA A 380 17.31 18.15 24.92
C ALA A 380 16.45 16.92 24.57
N LYS A 381 15.24 17.13 24.04
CA LYS A 381 14.31 16.05 23.67
C LYS A 381 13.81 16.28 22.25
N PHE A 382 14.42 15.59 21.31
CA PHE A 382 14.11 15.66 19.88
C PHE A 382 14.39 14.30 19.22
N PRO A 383 13.76 13.99 18.07
CA PRO A 383 14.03 12.77 17.32
C PRO A 383 15.48 12.71 16.82
N VAL A 384 16.13 11.58 17.05
CA VAL A 384 17.50 11.25 16.64
C VAL A 384 17.42 10.08 15.66
N ASP A 385 18.18 10.07 14.57
CA ASP A 385 18.23 8.93 13.64
C ASP A 385 16.86 8.55 13.06
N VAL A 386 16.40 9.38 12.12
CA VAL A 386 15.15 9.18 11.38
C VAL A 386 15.47 8.93 9.92
N THR A 387 14.96 7.82 9.39
CA THR A 387 15.09 7.44 7.98
C THR A 387 13.75 7.64 7.29
N ILE A 388 13.72 8.43 6.22
CA ILE A 388 12.53 8.75 5.42
C ILE A 388 12.86 8.40 3.97
N ILE A 389 12.31 7.28 3.49
CA ILE A 389 12.69 6.73 2.18
C ILE A 389 11.48 6.30 1.35
N ASP A 390 11.57 6.47 0.04
CA ASP A 390 10.59 5.93 -0.91
C ASP A 390 9.13 6.36 -0.62
N ASN A 391 8.90 7.48 0.07
CA ASN A 391 7.54 7.99 0.34
C ASN A 391 7.04 8.85 -0.83
N ILE A 392 5.73 8.83 -1.07
CA ILE A 392 5.05 9.65 -2.07
C ILE A 392 4.22 10.72 -1.35
N PHE A 393 4.54 11.98 -1.60
CA PHE A 393 3.79 13.13 -1.11
C PHE A 393 2.83 13.63 -2.19
N LEU A 394 1.54 13.65 -1.89
CA LEU A 394 0.49 14.09 -2.79
C LEU A 394 0.35 15.62 -2.79
N GLU A 395 -0.23 16.12 -3.88
CA GLU A 395 -0.21 17.52 -4.30
C GLU A 395 -0.87 18.51 -3.33
N ASP A 396 -1.74 18.04 -2.44
CA ASP A 396 -2.61 18.89 -1.64
C ASP A 396 -2.01 19.29 -0.28
N SER A 397 -0.84 18.75 0.10
CA SER A 397 -0.19 19.07 1.37
C SER A 397 0.24 20.54 1.44
N ILE A 398 0.06 21.24 2.57
CA ILE A 398 0.59 22.62 2.73
C ILE A 398 2.11 22.60 2.54
N ASP A 399 2.77 21.73 3.31
CA ASP A 399 4.20 21.41 3.21
C ASP A 399 4.35 19.90 3.02
N TYR A 400 5.33 19.45 2.23
CA TYR A 400 5.56 18.02 2.05
C TYR A 400 6.32 17.42 3.25
N LEU A 401 7.47 17.99 3.60
CA LEU A 401 8.33 17.53 4.69
C LEU A 401 8.91 18.74 5.44
N ASN A 402 8.81 18.73 6.77
CA ASN A 402 9.38 19.79 7.61
C ASN A 402 10.08 19.21 8.84
N TYR A 403 11.39 19.44 8.94
CA TYR A 403 12.22 19.08 10.10
C TYR A 403 13.16 20.21 10.55
N ALA A 404 12.89 21.46 10.16
CA ALA A 404 13.75 22.62 10.46
C ALA A 404 14.01 22.78 11.97
N ASP A 405 13.09 22.31 12.81
CA ASP A 405 13.18 22.39 14.25
C ASP A 405 14.33 21.56 14.88
N VAL A 406 14.75 20.51 14.16
CA VAL A 406 15.76 19.52 14.55
C VAL A 406 16.97 19.48 13.63
N GLU A 407 16.94 20.24 12.54
CA GLU A 407 18.04 20.36 11.58
C GLU A 407 19.39 20.68 12.28
N GLY A 408 20.45 20.02 11.82
CA GLY A 408 21.81 20.11 12.37
C GLY A 408 22.00 19.50 13.77
N LYS A 409 20.95 18.93 14.38
CA LYS A 409 21.02 18.26 15.70
C LYS A 409 20.79 16.76 15.64
N THR A 410 20.26 16.28 14.52
CA THR A 410 19.89 14.88 14.31
C THR A 410 20.37 14.41 12.94
N ILE A 411 20.46 13.09 12.80
CA ILE A 411 20.67 12.43 11.52
C ILE A 411 19.28 12.21 10.92
N ILE A 412 18.99 12.91 9.81
CA ILE A 412 17.85 12.63 8.95
C ILE A 412 18.40 12.01 7.66
N ASN A 413 18.03 10.77 7.38
CA ASN A 413 18.40 10.09 6.14
C ASN A 413 17.23 10.17 5.16
N LEU A 414 17.34 11.04 4.15
CA LEU A 414 16.36 11.18 3.07
C LEU A 414 16.87 10.48 1.81
N ARG A 415 16.08 9.59 1.21
CA ARG A 415 16.39 8.98 -0.09
C ARG A 415 15.13 8.66 -0.86
N ASN A 416 15.16 8.84 -2.18
CA ASN A 416 14.11 8.38 -3.11
C ASN A 416 12.67 8.83 -2.79
N ASN A 417 12.48 9.88 -2.00
CA ASN A 417 11.15 10.43 -1.77
C ASN A 417 10.66 11.13 -3.04
N THR A 418 9.36 11.04 -3.30
CA THR A 418 8.72 11.53 -4.52
C THR A 418 7.61 12.53 -4.17
N VAL A 419 7.52 13.63 -4.91
CA VAL A 419 6.44 14.62 -4.76
C VAL A 419 5.59 14.65 -6.03
N VAL A 420 4.26 14.62 -5.86
CA VAL A 420 3.32 14.92 -6.92
C VAL A 420 3.16 16.43 -7.04
N VAL A 421 3.50 16.96 -8.20
CA VAL A 421 3.47 18.39 -8.51
C VAL A 421 2.36 18.65 -9.51
N VAL A 422 1.56 19.67 -9.24
CA VAL A 422 0.58 20.25 -10.17
C VAL A 422 0.92 21.73 -10.37
N ASN A 423 0.30 22.38 -11.37
CA ASN A 423 0.53 23.80 -11.65
C ASN A 423 0.47 24.69 -10.39
N ASP A 424 -0.56 24.47 -9.56
CA ASP A 424 -0.83 25.28 -8.35
C ASP A 424 0.20 25.08 -7.24
N THR A 425 0.92 23.95 -7.22
CA THR A 425 1.91 23.63 -6.18
C THR A 425 3.34 23.64 -6.68
N PHE A 426 3.56 24.00 -7.95
CA PHE A 426 4.88 24.07 -8.59
C PHE A 426 5.89 24.85 -7.75
N PHE A 427 5.53 26.07 -7.32
CA PHE A 427 6.43 26.96 -6.58
C PHE A 427 6.70 26.53 -5.11
N LYS A 428 6.17 25.39 -4.66
CA LYS A 428 6.56 24.79 -3.36
C LYS A 428 7.88 24.04 -3.45
N VAL A 429 8.23 23.55 -4.64
CA VAL A 429 9.43 22.73 -4.88
C VAL A 429 10.34 23.32 -5.95
N PHE A 430 9.83 24.20 -6.81
CA PHE A 430 10.61 24.94 -7.80
C PHE A 430 10.65 26.44 -7.47
N GLY A 431 11.75 27.09 -7.79
CA GLY A 431 11.96 28.52 -7.65
C GLY A 431 11.25 29.33 -8.75
N SER A 432 11.25 30.66 -8.58
CA SER A 432 10.74 31.59 -9.60
C SER A 432 11.59 31.63 -10.87
N ASP A 433 12.77 31.02 -10.85
CA ASP A 433 13.66 30.81 -11.98
C ASP A 433 13.46 29.43 -12.64
N GLY A 434 12.51 28.63 -12.16
CA GLY A 434 12.26 27.27 -12.65
C GLY A 434 13.31 26.24 -12.21
N ALA A 435 14.24 26.60 -11.32
CA ALA A 435 15.18 25.66 -10.71
C ALA A 435 14.53 24.90 -9.55
N ILE A 436 15.06 23.74 -9.18
CA ILE A 436 14.61 23.03 -7.96
C ILE A 436 15.04 23.87 -6.75
N ALA A 437 14.07 24.26 -5.92
CA ALA A 437 14.31 25.11 -4.75
C ALA A 437 14.47 24.31 -3.44
N SER A 438 14.24 23.01 -3.47
CA SER A 438 14.27 22.13 -2.30
C SER A 438 15.32 21.04 -2.46
N ASP A 439 16.18 20.88 -1.46
CA ASP A 439 17.16 19.80 -1.33
C ASP A 439 16.55 18.48 -0.79
N LEU A 440 15.22 18.46 -0.60
CA LEU A 440 14.52 17.34 0.03
C LEU A 440 14.13 16.23 -0.95
N PHE A 441 14.08 16.54 -2.25
CA PHE A 441 13.47 15.67 -3.26
C PHE A 441 14.28 15.63 -4.55
N GLU A 442 14.53 14.41 -5.03
CA GLU A 442 15.14 14.14 -6.34
C GLU A 442 14.15 13.52 -7.33
N ASN A 443 12.91 13.23 -6.91
CA ASN A 443 11.90 12.57 -7.75
C ASN A 443 10.59 13.37 -7.73
N PHE A 444 10.04 13.60 -8.91
CA PHE A 444 8.81 14.37 -9.10
C PHE A 444 7.87 13.64 -10.05
N ILE A 445 6.58 13.64 -9.71
CA ILE A 445 5.50 13.24 -10.61
C ILE A 445 4.78 14.51 -11.04
N PHE A 446 4.90 14.89 -12.31
CA PHE A 446 4.17 16.03 -12.86
C PHE A 446 2.79 15.57 -13.27
N LYS A 447 1.74 16.22 -12.77
CA LYS A 447 0.35 15.81 -13.02
C LYS A 447 -0.46 16.96 -13.60
N GLY A 448 -1.08 16.71 -14.75
CA GLY A 448 -1.95 17.68 -15.43
C GLY A 448 -1.21 18.75 -16.25
N GLU A 449 -1.83 19.91 -16.43
CA GLU A 449 -1.31 20.97 -17.30
C GLU A 449 -0.39 21.93 -16.53
N PHE A 450 0.75 22.28 -17.13
CA PHE A 450 1.69 23.30 -16.66
C PHE A 450 1.79 24.42 -17.70
N SER A 451 1.23 25.57 -17.36
CA SER A 451 1.22 26.77 -18.22
C SER A 451 1.11 28.02 -17.36
N ASP A 452 1.55 29.16 -17.88
CA ASP A 452 1.41 30.47 -17.21
C ASP A 452 1.97 30.50 -15.77
N LEU A 453 3.00 29.69 -15.52
CA LEU A 453 3.65 29.59 -14.23
C LEU A 453 4.36 30.90 -13.89
N MET A 454 3.78 31.65 -12.95
CA MET A 454 4.30 32.94 -12.49
C MET A 454 4.24 33.01 -10.96
N ALA A 455 5.40 33.12 -10.33
CA ALA A 455 5.48 33.41 -8.91
C ALA A 455 5.06 34.86 -8.63
N SER A 456 4.53 35.14 -7.43
CA SER A 456 4.09 36.48 -7.05
C SER A 456 5.22 37.51 -7.19
N GLY A 457 5.07 38.46 -8.10
CA GLY A 457 6.05 39.52 -8.37
C GLY A 457 7.22 39.12 -9.27
N ALA A 458 7.20 37.91 -9.84
CA ALA A 458 8.17 37.43 -10.81
C ALA A 458 7.64 37.50 -12.25
N SER A 459 8.52 37.32 -13.22
CA SER A 459 8.11 37.08 -14.61
C SER A 459 7.61 35.64 -14.77
N GLN A 460 6.81 35.40 -15.80
CA GLN A 460 6.44 34.03 -16.18
C GLN A 460 7.70 33.22 -16.48
N ILE A 461 7.77 32.01 -15.94
CA ILE A 461 8.87 31.11 -16.26
C ILE A 461 8.73 30.62 -17.69
N SER A 462 9.85 30.61 -18.41
CA SER A 462 9.94 30.10 -19.78
C SER A 462 10.84 28.87 -19.87
N THR A 463 11.49 28.50 -18.76
CA THR A 463 12.46 27.42 -18.68
C THR A 463 12.43 26.77 -17.29
N PHE A 464 12.45 25.44 -17.24
CA PHE A 464 12.86 24.65 -16.08
C PHE A 464 14.37 24.43 -16.12
N ASN A 465 15.07 24.81 -15.05
CA ASN A 465 16.52 24.69 -14.94
C ASN A 465 16.88 23.50 -14.05
N LEU A 466 17.39 22.43 -14.65
CA LEU A 466 17.70 21.18 -13.98
C LEU A 466 19.23 21.03 -13.90
N ASP A 467 19.81 21.60 -12.85
CA ASP A 467 21.26 21.63 -12.62
C ASP A 467 21.76 20.49 -11.71
N GLU A 468 20.83 19.72 -11.12
CA GLU A 468 21.12 18.59 -10.24
C GLU A 468 20.45 17.31 -10.75
N LYS A 469 20.86 16.15 -10.21
CA LYS A 469 20.24 14.86 -10.52
C LYS A 469 18.76 14.90 -10.13
N VAL A 470 17.89 14.64 -11.10
CA VAL A 470 16.44 14.62 -10.88
C VAL A 470 15.75 13.62 -11.80
N THR A 471 14.70 12.98 -11.29
CA THR A 471 13.75 12.19 -12.09
C THR A 471 12.40 12.90 -12.13
N ILE A 472 11.89 13.18 -13.32
CA ILE A 472 10.56 13.74 -13.57
C ILE A 472 9.75 12.73 -14.38
N ILE A 473 8.61 12.30 -13.84
CA ILE A 473 7.68 11.38 -14.51
C ILE A 473 6.36 12.11 -14.72
N GLY A 474 5.86 12.13 -15.95
CA GLY A 474 4.52 12.65 -16.23
C GLY A 474 3.43 11.65 -15.89
N ASP A 475 2.41 12.10 -15.17
CA ASP A 475 1.10 11.50 -15.06
C ASP A 475 0.11 12.41 -15.80
N ASN A 476 -0.08 12.14 -17.09
CA ASN A 476 -0.84 13.02 -17.99
C ASN A 476 -0.33 14.47 -17.96
N ALA A 477 1.00 14.65 -17.84
CA ALA A 477 1.64 15.95 -17.78
C ALA A 477 1.65 16.64 -19.16
N ASN A 478 1.03 17.81 -19.26
CA ASN A 478 1.06 18.66 -20.45
C ASN A 478 1.75 19.98 -20.14
N ILE A 479 2.97 20.18 -20.63
CA ILE A 479 3.77 21.36 -20.38
C ILE A 479 3.68 22.27 -21.59
N LYS A 480 3.30 23.54 -21.40
CA LYS A 480 3.10 24.51 -22.49
C LYS A 480 4.07 25.67 -22.38
N ASP A 481 4.78 25.93 -23.48
CA ASP A 481 5.67 27.08 -23.66
C ASP A 481 6.73 27.26 -22.56
N ILE A 482 7.14 26.14 -21.93
CA ILE A 482 8.20 26.09 -20.93
C ILE A 482 9.24 25.07 -21.41
N SER A 483 10.47 25.55 -21.63
CA SER A 483 11.60 24.74 -22.08
C SER A 483 12.27 24.02 -20.92
N PHE A 484 13.11 23.02 -21.21
CA PHE A 484 13.98 22.38 -20.23
C PHE A 484 15.45 22.68 -20.54
N ASN A 485 16.14 23.29 -19.59
CA ASN A 485 17.58 23.50 -19.61
C ASN A 485 18.23 22.57 -18.58
N ILE A 486 19.05 21.65 -19.05
CA ILE A 486 19.54 20.51 -18.29
C ILE A 486 21.06 20.56 -18.27
N ASN A 487 21.61 20.85 -17.09
CA ASN A 487 23.05 20.90 -16.82
C ASN A 487 23.47 19.91 -15.72
N GLY A 488 22.51 19.22 -15.10
CA GLY A 488 22.75 18.17 -14.11
C GLY A 488 22.99 16.79 -14.74
N ASP A 489 23.89 16.02 -14.14
CA ASP A 489 24.13 14.62 -14.51
C ASP A 489 22.96 13.72 -14.09
N ASN A 490 22.74 12.63 -14.83
CA ASN A 490 21.74 11.60 -14.52
C ASN A 490 20.30 12.14 -14.39
N VAL A 491 19.98 13.20 -15.11
CA VAL A 491 18.61 13.72 -15.20
C VAL A 491 17.76 12.78 -16.06
N ARG A 492 16.60 12.37 -15.54
CA ARG A 492 15.63 11.54 -16.25
C ARG A 492 14.30 12.27 -16.40
N ILE A 493 13.77 12.28 -17.61
CA ILE A 493 12.46 12.82 -17.94
C ILE A 493 11.66 11.75 -18.68
N ASP A 494 10.47 11.43 -18.20
CA ASP A 494 9.64 10.33 -18.67
C ASP A 494 8.18 10.76 -18.84
N ASN A 495 7.53 10.28 -19.91
CA ASN A 495 6.08 10.34 -20.10
C ASN A 495 5.46 11.74 -20.02
N ILE A 496 6.10 12.74 -20.62
CA ILE A 496 5.56 14.10 -20.71
C ILE A 496 5.09 14.45 -22.11
N LEU A 497 4.04 15.27 -22.19
CA LEU A 497 3.64 15.98 -23.39
C LEU A 497 4.19 17.41 -23.29
N LEU A 498 5.07 17.79 -24.20
CA LEU A 498 5.62 19.15 -24.28
C LEU A 498 5.10 19.85 -25.54
N ASN A 499 4.44 20.99 -25.36
CA ASN A 499 3.91 21.84 -26.43
C ASN A 499 4.61 23.20 -26.41
N ILE A 500 5.48 23.43 -27.37
CA ILE A 500 6.15 24.72 -27.56
C ILE A 500 5.58 25.40 -28.80
N THR A 501 4.90 26.51 -28.63
CA THR A 501 4.25 27.30 -29.68
C THR A 501 4.82 28.70 -29.83
N ASP A 502 5.46 29.23 -28.79
CA ASP A 502 6.01 30.59 -28.79
C ASP A 502 7.34 30.70 -28.01
N ALA A 503 8.31 29.83 -28.30
CA ALA A 503 9.63 29.88 -27.65
C ALA A 503 10.64 30.78 -28.39
N SER A 504 11.56 31.35 -27.62
CA SER A 504 12.83 31.92 -28.09
C SER A 504 14.03 31.00 -27.81
N ALA A 505 13.78 29.71 -27.56
CA ALA A 505 14.74 28.73 -27.04
C ALA A 505 14.37 27.29 -27.45
N ASN A 506 15.30 26.36 -27.19
CA ASN A 506 15.14 24.93 -27.48
C ASN A 506 14.17 24.26 -26.50
N ALA A 507 13.40 23.26 -26.94
CA ALA A 507 12.45 22.57 -26.04
C ALA A 507 13.17 21.77 -24.94
N PHE A 508 14.20 21.01 -25.30
CA PHE A 508 15.17 20.40 -24.38
C PHE A 508 16.59 20.78 -24.77
N SER A 509 17.36 21.27 -23.82
CA SER A 509 18.79 21.55 -23.97
C SER A 509 19.58 20.82 -22.90
N PHE A 510 20.37 19.82 -23.30
CA PHE A 510 21.30 19.12 -22.42
C PHE A 510 22.72 19.60 -22.70
N ASN A 511 23.39 20.17 -21.71
CA ASN A 511 24.69 20.81 -21.89
C ASN A 511 25.73 20.32 -20.89
N ASN A 512 26.79 19.67 -21.38
CA ASN A 512 27.90 19.15 -20.58
C ASN A 512 27.47 18.15 -19.49
N VAL A 513 26.55 17.25 -19.81
CA VAL A 513 25.99 16.26 -18.87
C VAL A 513 26.40 14.82 -19.19
N ILE A 514 26.41 13.99 -18.15
CA ILE A 514 26.61 12.54 -18.23
C ILE A 514 25.32 11.82 -17.82
N GLY A 515 24.85 10.89 -18.66
CA GLY A 515 23.77 9.97 -18.28
C GLY A 515 22.35 10.54 -18.33
N GLY A 516 22.10 11.60 -19.11
CA GLY A 516 20.76 12.16 -19.26
C GLY A 516 19.81 11.27 -20.07
N THR A 517 18.56 11.14 -19.63
CA THR A 517 17.57 10.21 -20.19
C THR A 517 16.26 10.93 -20.50
N LEU A 518 15.79 10.84 -21.74
CA LEU A 518 14.48 11.31 -22.19
C LEU A 518 13.70 10.14 -22.80
N VAL A 519 12.56 9.78 -22.21
CA VAL A 519 11.81 8.59 -22.63
C VAL A 519 10.30 8.80 -22.68
N ASN A 520 9.63 8.03 -23.55
CA ASN A 520 8.17 7.98 -23.66
C ASN A 520 7.48 9.35 -23.82
N SER A 521 8.19 10.36 -24.32
CA SER A 521 7.72 11.74 -24.33
C SER A 521 7.28 12.16 -25.72
N VAL A 522 6.26 13.02 -25.77
CA VAL A 522 5.73 13.59 -27.02
C VAL A 522 6.03 15.08 -27.05
N ILE A 523 6.72 15.56 -28.07
CA ILE A 523 7.16 16.94 -28.22
C ILE A 523 6.57 17.53 -29.48
N TYR A 524 5.76 18.58 -29.34
CA TYR A 524 5.30 19.42 -30.44
C TYR A 524 6.04 20.75 -30.37
N PHE A 525 6.85 21.03 -31.40
CA PHE A 525 7.69 22.22 -31.45
C PHE A 525 7.35 23.09 -32.65
N ASN A 526 6.74 24.25 -32.41
CA ASN A 526 6.30 25.22 -33.41
C ASN A 526 6.78 26.64 -33.03
N SER A 527 8.09 26.82 -32.83
CA SER A 527 8.65 28.17 -32.64
C SER A 527 8.61 28.95 -33.95
N THR A 528 7.98 30.12 -33.95
CA THR A 528 7.97 31.08 -35.07
C THR A 528 8.84 32.32 -34.83
N LYS A 529 9.38 32.48 -33.61
CA LYS A 529 10.24 33.60 -33.21
C LYS A 529 11.71 33.28 -33.47
N GLY A 530 12.05 33.04 -34.73
CA GLY A 530 13.43 32.93 -35.16
C GLY A 530 14.20 34.21 -34.79
N SER A 531 15.22 34.07 -33.93
CA SER A 531 16.24 35.09 -33.81
C SER A 531 16.80 35.37 -35.21
N SER A 532 17.12 36.64 -35.50
CA SER A 532 17.69 37.05 -36.79
C SER A 532 19.06 36.41 -37.13
N GLN A 533 19.53 35.42 -36.36
CA GLN A 533 20.81 34.71 -36.56
C GLN A 533 20.87 33.19 -36.18
N GLY A 534 19.80 32.47 -35.79
CA GLY A 534 19.96 31.05 -35.39
C GLY A 534 18.70 30.21 -35.40
N LYS A 535 18.84 28.93 -35.80
CA LYS A 535 17.79 27.89 -35.84
C LYS A 535 17.45 27.45 -34.41
N ASP A 536 16.17 27.32 -34.05
CA ASP A 536 15.75 26.71 -32.77
C ASP A 536 15.60 25.19 -32.92
N PHE A 537 15.80 24.45 -31.82
CA PHE A 537 15.84 22.98 -31.80
C PHE A 537 14.83 22.38 -30.81
N ALA A 538 14.14 21.29 -31.19
CA ALA A 538 13.28 20.60 -30.24
C ALA A 538 14.10 19.87 -29.15
N VAL A 539 15.16 19.15 -29.53
CA VAL A 539 16.12 18.55 -28.58
C VAL A 539 17.55 18.84 -29.04
N ILE A 540 18.41 19.34 -28.14
CA ILE A 540 19.84 19.50 -28.38
C ILE A 540 20.68 18.85 -27.28
N PHE A 541 21.69 18.09 -27.71
CA PHE A 541 22.76 17.57 -26.88
C PHE A 541 24.08 18.25 -27.25
N ALA A 542 24.70 18.95 -26.30
CA ALA A 542 25.98 19.62 -26.48
C ALA A 542 27.01 19.15 -25.45
N ASN A 543 28.09 18.53 -25.92
CA ASN A 543 29.23 18.03 -25.12
C ASN A 543 28.83 16.99 -24.05
N ASN A 544 27.93 16.06 -24.39
CA ASN A 544 27.37 15.10 -23.42
C ASN A 544 27.95 13.68 -23.58
N SER A 545 27.82 12.85 -22.56
CA SER A 545 28.09 11.41 -22.67
C SER A 545 26.97 10.54 -22.10
N ASP A 546 26.85 9.33 -22.64
CA ASP A 546 25.93 8.29 -22.16
C ASP A 546 24.45 8.73 -22.15
N MET A 547 24.05 9.53 -23.13
CA MET A 547 22.68 10.03 -23.25
C MET A 547 21.74 8.95 -23.80
N ILE A 548 20.48 8.94 -23.36
CA ILE A 548 19.47 7.98 -23.82
C ILE A 548 18.22 8.72 -24.31
N LEU A 549 17.84 8.52 -25.57
CA LEU A 549 16.48 8.82 -26.08
C LEU A 549 15.80 7.51 -26.45
N ASN A 550 14.70 7.20 -25.78
CA ASN A 550 13.95 5.98 -26.05
C ASN A 550 12.45 6.25 -26.19
N ASN A 551 11.84 5.75 -27.27
CA ASN A 551 10.40 5.74 -27.46
C ASN A 551 9.76 7.15 -27.40
N ASN A 552 10.42 8.16 -27.99
CA ASN A 552 9.89 9.52 -28.04
C ASN A 552 9.27 9.83 -29.40
N THR A 553 8.26 10.70 -29.42
CA THR A 553 7.70 11.27 -30.66
C THR A 553 7.97 12.77 -30.69
N ILE A 554 8.76 13.23 -31.67
CA ILE A 554 9.16 14.63 -31.81
C ILE A 554 8.64 15.16 -33.14
N ILE A 555 7.77 16.15 -33.07
CA ILE A 555 7.11 16.76 -34.22
C ILE A 555 7.49 18.23 -34.26
N VAL A 556 8.23 18.61 -35.30
CA VAL A 556 8.65 19.99 -35.53
C VAL A 556 7.90 20.65 -36.68
N TYR A 557 7.53 21.90 -36.44
CA TYR A 557 6.89 22.78 -37.40
C TYR A 557 7.82 23.96 -37.73
N SER A 558 7.66 24.50 -38.94
CA SER A 558 8.52 25.55 -39.52
C SER A 558 10.00 25.14 -39.67
N ASP A 559 10.91 26.09 -39.88
CA ASP A 559 12.33 25.88 -40.20
C ASP A 559 13.17 25.39 -38.99
N ASN A 560 12.60 24.61 -38.07
CA ASN A 560 13.29 24.07 -36.90
C ASN A 560 13.81 22.65 -37.14
N SER A 561 14.74 22.17 -36.30
CA SER A 561 15.21 20.77 -36.31
C SER A 561 14.70 20.00 -35.09
N ALA A 562 14.41 18.71 -35.26
CA ALA A 562 13.88 17.85 -34.19
C ALA A 562 14.98 17.41 -33.20
N LEU A 563 16.16 17.04 -33.69
CA LEU A 563 17.29 16.61 -32.85
C LEU A 563 18.60 17.22 -33.33
N VAL A 564 19.43 17.68 -32.40
CA VAL A 564 20.82 18.11 -32.65
C VAL A 564 21.77 17.37 -31.72
N LEU A 565 22.80 16.73 -32.29
CA LEU A 565 23.91 16.13 -31.54
C LEU A 565 25.19 16.91 -31.82
N ASN A 566 25.85 17.43 -30.79
CA ASN A 566 27.09 18.19 -30.90
C ASN A 566 28.10 17.69 -29.86
N ASN A 567 29.25 17.14 -30.29
CA ASN A 567 30.27 16.53 -29.42
C ASN A 567 29.68 15.59 -28.35
N SER A 568 28.68 14.78 -28.71
CA SER A 568 27.90 14.02 -27.74
C SER A 568 27.84 12.53 -28.06
N ASN A 569 27.82 11.71 -27.00
CA ASN A 569 27.58 10.27 -27.10
C ASN A 569 26.14 9.95 -26.67
N CYS A 570 25.37 9.27 -27.53
CA CYS A 570 23.99 8.92 -27.22
C CYS A 570 23.55 7.55 -27.77
N SER A 571 22.56 6.96 -27.12
CA SER A 571 21.77 5.83 -27.62
C SER A 571 20.38 6.33 -28.03
N LEU A 572 19.94 5.98 -29.25
CA LEU A 572 18.62 6.28 -29.79
C LEU A 572 17.88 4.96 -30.06
N SER A 573 16.74 4.75 -29.41
CA SER A 573 15.89 3.58 -29.67
C SER A 573 14.41 3.95 -29.86
N ASP A 574 13.80 3.41 -30.91
CA ASP A 574 12.36 3.47 -31.15
C ASP A 574 11.75 4.90 -31.17
N ASN A 575 12.51 5.90 -31.64
CA ASN A 575 12.04 7.29 -31.69
C ASN A 575 11.43 7.66 -33.05
N ILE A 576 10.43 8.55 -33.04
CA ILE A 576 9.80 9.10 -34.25
C ILE A 576 10.13 10.59 -34.36
N PHE A 577 10.77 11.00 -35.45
CA PHE A 577 11.10 12.40 -35.76
C PHE A 577 10.36 12.86 -37.02
N ASN A 578 9.43 13.80 -36.87
CA ASN A 578 8.64 14.35 -37.97
C ASN A 578 8.96 15.83 -38.18
N SER A 579 9.30 16.22 -39.42
CA SER A 579 9.48 17.62 -39.81
C SER A 579 8.52 18.01 -40.94
N SER A 580 7.85 19.16 -40.77
CA SER A 580 6.92 19.70 -41.77
C SER A 580 7.51 20.77 -42.71
N SER A 581 8.80 21.08 -42.57
CA SER A 581 9.52 22.06 -43.41
C SER A 581 10.69 21.42 -44.17
N LEU A 582 11.40 22.25 -44.95
CA LEU A 582 12.58 21.86 -45.75
C LEU A 582 13.85 21.64 -44.92
N ASN A 583 13.84 21.86 -43.59
CA ASN A 583 15.03 21.71 -42.76
C ASN A 583 15.27 20.27 -42.29
N HIS A 584 16.55 19.97 -42.04
CA HIS A 584 16.99 18.65 -41.58
C HIS A 584 16.33 18.29 -40.25
N PRO A 585 15.53 17.22 -40.17
CA PRO A 585 14.88 16.78 -38.92
C PRO A 585 15.94 16.42 -37.86
N VAL A 586 17.12 15.96 -38.27
CA VAL A 586 18.25 15.65 -37.39
C VAL A 586 19.51 16.35 -37.89
N VAL A 587 20.24 17.03 -36.99
CA VAL A 587 21.52 17.71 -37.26
C VAL A 587 22.63 17.08 -36.42
N LEU A 588 23.75 16.75 -37.06
CA LEU A 588 24.88 16.07 -36.43
C LEU A 588 26.14 16.92 -36.63
N ASN A 589 26.72 17.42 -35.54
CA ASN A 589 27.88 18.31 -35.50
C ASN A 589 29.02 17.64 -34.71
N ASP A 590 30.26 17.84 -35.16
CA ASP A 590 31.58 17.49 -34.56
C ASP A 590 31.63 16.39 -33.48
N ASN A 591 32.50 15.37 -33.67
CA ASN A 591 32.84 14.32 -32.68
C ASN A 591 31.65 13.69 -31.91
N TYR A 592 30.53 13.43 -32.59
CA TYR A 592 29.42 12.67 -32.01
C TYR A 592 29.67 11.16 -32.12
N SER A 593 29.13 10.38 -31.19
CA SER A 593 28.93 8.94 -31.37
C SER A 593 27.48 8.57 -31.02
N CYS A 594 26.80 7.88 -31.93
CA CYS A 594 25.40 7.56 -31.77
C CYS A 594 25.18 6.06 -32.02
N LEU A 595 24.64 5.36 -31.03
CA LEU A 595 24.16 3.99 -31.18
C LEU A 595 22.67 4.03 -31.51
N MET A 596 22.29 3.62 -32.72
CA MET A 596 20.88 3.50 -33.11
C MET A 596 20.43 2.04 -32.97
N LEU A 597 19.37 1.82 -32.18
CA LEU A 597 18.77 0.52 -31.93
C LEU A 597 17.28 0.57 -32.29
N GLY A 598 16.67 -0.55 -32.68
CA GLY A 598 15.22 -0.61 -32.91
C GLY A 598 14.71 0.19 -34.13
N GLU A 599 13.43 0.56 -34.12
CA GLU A 599 12.74 1.25 -35.22
C GLU A 599 12.70 2.76 -35.00
N ASN A 600 13.79 3.45 -35.36
CA ASN A 600 13.79 4.92 -35.39
C ASN A 600 13.24 5.42 -36.74
N GLU A 601 12.17 6.21 -36.71
CA GLU A 601 11.54 6.79 -37.91
C GLU A 601 11.94 8.26 -38.09
N ILE A 602 12.35 8.64 -39.30
CA ILE A 602 12.64 10.03 -39.66
C ILE A 602 11.81 10.39 -40.90
N ASN A 603 10.77 11.20 -40.70
CA ASN A 603 9.86 11.62 -41.76
C ASN A 603 10.05 13.12 -42.10
N SER A 604 10.31 13.43 -43.37
CA SER A 604 10.26 14.79 -43.91
C SER A 604 9.19 14.90 -45.01
N LEU A 605 8.47 16.02 -45.05
CA LEU A 605 7.44 16.29 -46.08
C LEU A 605 8.03 16.61 -47.47
N PHE A 606 9.34 16.80 -47.58
CA PHE A 606 10.04 17.08 -48.84
C PHE A 606 11.38 16.33 -48.94
N ASP A 607 11.49 15.56 -50.03
CA ASP A 607 12.65 14.85 -50.61
C ASP A 607 13.41 13.81 -49.75
N PRO A 608 13.28 12.49 -50.05
CA PRO A 608 14.05 11.42 -49.40
C PRO A 608 15.56 11.43 -49.74
N ALA A 609 16.03 12.34 -50.61
CA ALA A 609 17.44 12.46 -50.98
C ALA A 609 18.31 13.22 -49.95
N ILE A 610 17.73 13.76 -48.87
CA ILE A 610 18.44 14.59 -47.87
C ILE A 610 18.73 13.82 -46.57
N LEU A 611 19.29 12.60 -46.71
CA LEU A 611 19.93 11.84 -45.65
C LEU A 611 21.24 11.24 -46.19
N SER A 612 22.19 12.10 -46.58
CA SER A 612 23.61 11.70 -46.56
C SER A 612 24.20 12.16 -45.23
N ILE A 613 24.00 11.39 -44.16
CA ILE A 613 24.87 11.59 -43.00
C ILE A 613 26.23 10.96 -43.37
N ASN A 614 27.20 11.83 -43.59
CA ASN A 614 28.47 11.54 -44.28
C ASN A 614 29.66 11.83 -43.37
N GLY A 615 29.53 11.45 -42.10
CA GLY A 615 30.60 11.39 -41.11
C GLY A 615 30.30 10.21 -40.19
N ALA A 616 31.12 9.16 -40.25
CA ALA A 616 31.12 8.00 -39.36
C ALA A 616 29.74 7.46 -38.89
N ILE A 617 28.71 7.44 -39.75
CA ILE A 617 27.63 6.47 -39.54
C ILE A 617 28.19 5.15 -40.03
N VAL A 618 28.12 4.14 -39.19
CA VAL A 618 28.00 2.81 -39.74
C VAL A 618 26.53 2.67 -40.15
N LYS A 619 26.25 2.86 -41.45
CA LYS A 619 24.91 2.66 -42.00
C LYS A 619 24.67 1.16 -42.02
N TYR A 620 24.10 0.65 -40.93
CA TYR A 620 23.79 -0.75 -40.77
C TYR A 620 22.68 -1.14 -41.75
N LEU A 621 22.99 -1.99 -42.72
CA LEU A 621 21.99 -2.55 -43.64
C LEU A 621 21.09 -3.51 -42.86
N ILE A 622 19.79 -3.49 -43.16
CA ILE A 622 18.82 -4.45 -42.60
C ILE A 622 18.61 -5.57 -43.61
N PHE A 623 18.99 -6.78 -43.23
CA PHE A 623 18.75 -8.00 -43.99
C PHE A 623 17.58 -8.76 -43.37
N ILE A 624 16.57 -9.09 -44.19
CA ILE A 624 15.38 -9.84 -43.74
C ILE A 624 15.52 -11.29 -44.17
N ILE A 625 15.59 -12.19 -43.19
CA ILE A 625 15.86 -13.61 -43.39
C ILE A 625 14.66 -14.43 -42.93
N GLU A 626 14.05 -15.11 -43.88
CA GLU A 626 12.93 -16.04 -43.72
C GLU A 626 13.37 -17.45 -44.15
N ASP A 627 12.61 -18.48 -43.77
CA ASP A 627 12.94 -19.86 -44.13
C ASP A 627 13.11 -20.06 -45.66
N SER A 628 12.34 -19.30 -46.46
CA SER A 628 12.35 -19.37 -47.91
C SER A 628 13.56 -18.75 -48.59
N ASN A 629 14.22 -17.78 -47.95
CA ASN A 629 15.36 -17.05 -48.53
C ASN A 629 16.66 -17.25 -47.74
N TYR A 630 16.68 -18.15 -46.75
CA TYR A 630 17.86 -18.45 -45.95
C TYR A 630 19.11 -18.73 -46.81
N TYR A 631 18.95 -19.50 -47.90
CA TYR A 631 20.04 -19.85 -48.82
C TYR A 631 20.44 -18.73 -49.79
N ASP A 632 19.81 -17.55 -49.70
CA ASP A 632 20.29 -16.35 -50.39
C ASP A 632 21.38 -15.65 -49.56
N TYR A 633 21.50 -15.98 -48.26
CA TYR A 633 22.42 -15.34 -47.32
C TYR A 633 23.44 -16.30 -46.69
N PHE A 634 23.06 -17.57 -46.48
CA PHE A 634 23.87 -18.56 -45.76
C PHE A 634 24.13 -19.83 -46.57
N ASN A 635 25.32 -20.38 -46.38
CA ASN A 635 25.68 -21.73 -46.78
C ASN A 635 24.91 -22.78 -45.97
N PRO A 636 24.81 -24.03 -46.45
CA PRO A 636 24.19 -25.13 -45.71
C PRO A 636 24.76 -25.41 -44.31
N ASP A 637 25.99 -24.97 -44.03
CA ASP A 637 26.63 -25.12 -42.72
C ASP A 637 26.39 -23.92 -41.79
N GLY A 638 25.65 -22.90 -42.26
CA GLY A 638 25.30 -21.69 -41.54
C GLY A 638 26.27 -20.53 -41.67
N SER A 639 27.41 -20.69 -42.35
CA SER A 639 28.32 -19.57 -42.66
C SER A 639 27.74 -18.65 -43.72
N PHE A 640 28.20 -17.40 -43.80
CA PHE A 640 27.79 -16.47 -44.85
C PHE A 640 28.19 -16.95 -46.25
N LEU A 641 27.35 -16.67 -47.25
CA LEU A 641 27.73 -16.84 -48.65
C LEU A 641 28.79 -15.81 -49.05
N ASP A 642 29.82 -16.27 -49.78
CA ASP A 642 30.98 -15.44 -50.19
C ASP A 642 30.59 -14.17 -50.99
N ASP A 643 29.44 -14.20 -51.67
CA ASP A 643 28.95 -13.11 -52.51
C ASP A 643 28.05 -12.10 -51.75
N VAL A 644 27.75 -12.36 -50.46
CA VAL A 644 26.96 -11.47 -49.62
C VAL A 644 27.87 -10.72 -48.64
N ILE A 645 27.94 -9.41 -48.80
CA ILE A 645 28.78 -8.55 -47.95
C ILE A 645 27.94 -8.06 -46.76
N PHE A 646 28.19 -8.64 -45.58
CA PHE A 646 27.76 -8.10 -44.29
C PHE A 646 28.88 -7.24 -43.69
N ASN A 647 28.53 -6.08 -43.13
CA ASN A 647 29.44 -5.19 -42.46
C ASN A 647 29.24 -5.24 -40.94
N PHE A 648 30.27 -4.82 -40.19
CA PHE A 648 30.17 -4.65 -38.74
C PHE A 648 28.91 -3.85 -38.39
N GLY A 649 28.12 -4.40 -37.46
CA GLY A 649 26.89 -3.91 -36.85
C GLY A 649 25.64 -3.91 -37.74
N ASP A 650 25.71 -4.43 -38.96
CA ASP A 650 24.53 -4.65 -39.81
C ASP A 650 23.43 -5.40 -39.01
N THR A 651 22.16 -5.10 -39.32
CA THR A 651 21.02 -5.73 -38.65
C THR A 651 20.50 -6.90 -39.47
N ILE A 652 20.38 -8.06 -38.85
CA ILE A 652 19.75 -9.24 -39.45
C ILE A 652 18.43 -9.48 -38.70
N ARG A 653 17.31 -9.28 -39.41
CA ARG A 653 15.96 -9.57 -38.93
C ARG A 653 15.55 -10.97 -39.38
N ILE A 654 15.51 -11.92 -38.46
CA ILE A 654 15.14 -13.31 -38.77
C ILE A 654 13.67 -13.53 -38.42
N GLY A 655 12.88 -14.00 -39.39
CA GLY A 655 11.50 -14.41 -39.22
C GLY A 655 11.37 -15.86 -38.73
N ASN A 656 10.33 -16.56 -39.18
CA ASN A 656 10.11 -17.95 -38.77
C ASN A 656 10.98 -18.89 -39.61
N VAL A 657 11.85 -19.66 -38.95
CA VAL A 657 12.85 -20.51 -39.63
C VAL A 657 12.93 -21.89 -38.98
N ASN A 658 13.13 -22.94 -39.79
CA ASN A 658 13.15 -24.33 -39.32
C ASN A 658 14.43 -25.08 -39.73
N ASN A 659 15.04 -25.79 -38.77
CA ASN A 659 16.19 -26.68 -38.97
C ASN A 659 17.39 -26.00 -39.65
N LYS A 660 17.73 -24.77 -39.22
CA LYS A 660 18.86 -23.98 -39.76
C LYS A 660 19.92 -23.68 -38.71
N ILE A 661 21.15 -23.46 -39.16
CA ILE A 661 22.26 -23.00 -38.32
C ILE A 661 22.64 -21.61 -38.80
N PHE A 662 22.86 -20.67 -37.91
CA PHE A 662 23.35 -19.33 -38.24
C PHE A 662 24.73 -19.17 -37.63
N ARG A 663 25.78 -19.00 -38.44
CA ARG A 663 27.14 -18.74 -37.98
C ARG A 663 27.52 -17.30 -38.30
N PHE A 664 27.87 -16.57 -37.26
CA PHE A 664 28.25 -15.18 -37.35
C PHE A 664 29.70 -15.05 -36.92
N ASP A 665 30.56 -14.61 -37.85
CA ASP A 665 31.98 -14.39 -37.64
C ASP A 665 32.37 -12.91 -37.61
N ILE A 666 31.39 -12.01 -37.73
CA ILE A 666 31.54 -10.56 -37.59
C ILE A 666 30.50 -10.00 -36.61
N PRO A 667 30.72 -8.81 -36.01
CA PRO A 667 29.78 -8.23 -35.05
C PRO A 667 28.49 -7.73 -35.72
N LEU A 668 27.32 -8.11 -35.22
CA LEU A 668 26.02 -7.80 -35.85
C LEU A 668 24.88 -7.57 -34.84
N ILE A 669 23.80 -6.94 -35.29
CA ILE A 669 22.52 -6.87 -34.57
C ILE A 669 21.59 -7.95 -35.11
N ILE A 670 21.41 -9.04 -34.37
CA ILE A 670 20.65 -10.20 -34.80
C ILE A 670 19.33 -10.22 -34.02
N VAL A 671 18.22 -9.89 -34.66
CA VAL A 671 16.93 -9.71 -33.97
C VAL A 671 15.81 -10.50 -34.63
N GLY A 672 14.90 -11.03 -33.82
CA GLY A 672 13.68 -11.64 -34.30
C GLY A 672 12.70 -10.61 -34.82
N GLN A 673 12.02 -10.93 -35.92
CA GLN A 673 10.78 -10.24 -36.27
C GLN A 673 9.73 -10.48 -35.19
N GLU A 674 8.67 -9.67 -35.16
CA GLU A 674 7.59 -9.82 -34.19
C GLU A 674 7.01 -11.25 -34.24
N GLY A 675 7.16 -11.99 -33.14
CA GLY A 675 6.72 -13.38 -33.03
C GLY A 675 7.61 -14.41 -33.75
N ALA A 676 8.86 -14.07 -34.10
CA ALA A 676 9.78 -14.98 -34.78
C ALA A 676 10.09 -16.23 -33.94
N VAL A 677 9.88 -17.40 -34.57
CA VAL A 677 10.14 -18.72 -34.01
C VAL A 677 11.25 -19.41 -34.78
N LEU A 678 12.30 -19.79 -34.05
CA LEU A 678 13.43 -20.57 -34.55
C LEU A 678 13.27 -22.02 -34.10
N ASN A 679 12.66 -22.87 -34.94
CA ASN A 679 12.40 -24.28 -34.62
C ASN A 679 13.59 -25.16 -35.03
N ASN A 680 14.19 -25.86 -34.07
CA ASN A 680 15.36 -26.72 -34.24
C ASN A 680 16.53 -26.00 -34.91
N CYS A 681 16.70 -24.72 -34.59
CA CYS A 681 17.77 -23.88 -35.11
C CYS A 681 18.80 -23.55 -34.04
N SER A 682 20.01 -23.19 -34.46
CA SER A 682 21.05 -22.69 -33.57
C SER A 682 21.72 -21.44 -34.14
N ILE A 683 22.11 -20.53 -33.25
CA ILE A 683 22.97 -19.39 -33.56
C ILE A 683 24.36 -19.67 -32.99
N ILE A 684 25.40 -19.48 -33.78
CA ILE A 684 26.80 -19.70 -33.41
C ILE A 684 27.54 -18.39 -33.62
N LEU A 685 28.06 -17.82 -32.54
CA LEU A 685 28.89 -16.64 -32.54
C LEU A 685 30.35 -17.09 -32.50
N GLU A 686 31.10 -16.79 -33.54
CA GLU A 686 32.49 -17.21 -33.72
C GLU A 686 33.36 -16.11 -34.33
N GLY A 687 34.64 -16.40 -34.58
CA GLY A 687 35.55 -15.44 -35.23
C GLY A 687 35.60 -14.08 -34.53
N GLU A 688 35.35 -13.02 -35.29
CA GLU A 688 35.40 -11.63 -34.85
C GLU A 688 34.06 -11.10 -34.32
N SER A 689 33.04 -11.94 -34.07
CA SER A 689 31.67 -11.54 -33.69
C SER A 689 31.49 -10.90 -32.30
N SER A 690 32.56 -10.45 -31.65
CA SER A 690 32.49 -9.72 -30.38
C SER A 690 31.69 -8.42 -30.53
N ASN A 691 30.92 -8.03 -29.51
CA ASN A 691 30.00 -6.88 -29.55
C ASN A 691 28.70 -7.08 -30.36
N SER A 692 28.31 -8.32 -30.65
CA SER A 692 27.00 -8.61 -31.27
C SER A 692 25.83 -8.55 -30.28
N LEU A 693 24.64 -8.21 -30.79
CA LEU A 693 23.35 -8.31 -30.09
C LEU A 693 22.54 -9.49 -30.66
N VAL A 694 21.96 -10.31 -29.78
CA VAL A 694 20.98 -11.35 -30.15
C VAL A 694 19.70 -11.16 -29.34
N SER A 695 18.57 -10.80 -29.96
CA SER A 695 17.32 -10.56 -29.21
C SER A 695 16.01 -10.87 -29.94
N ASN A 696 14.92 -10.96 -29.18
CA ASN A 696 13.55 -11.09 -29.67
C ASN A 696 13.21 -12.40 -30.41
N PHE A 697 13.89 -13.51 -30.08
CA PHE A 697 13.57 -14.83 -30.65
C PHE A 697 12.76 -15.71 -29.71
N THR A 698 11.91 -16.57 -30.26
CA THR A 698 11.45 -17.78 -29.60
C THR A 698 12.16 -19.00 -30.19
N PHE A 699 13.15 -19.53 -29.49
CA PHE A 699 13.80 -20.79 -29.87
C PHE A 699 12.94 -21.97 -29.43
N LYS A 700 12.73 -22.95 -30.31
CA LYS A 700 12.04 -24.19 -29.97
C LYS A 700 12.87 -25.39 -30.41
N ALA A 701 13.30 -26.23 -29.47
CA ALA A 701 13.75 -27.58 -29.79
C ALA A 701 12.53 -28.50 -29.66
N LYS A 702 12.03 -29.01 -30.79
CA LYS A 702 10.78 -29.76 -30.84
C LYS A 702 10.83 -30.97 -31.76
N ASP A 703 10.27 -32.09 -31.27
CA ASP A 703 10.03 -33.33 -32.02
C ASP A 703 11.33 -33.92 -32.63
N PHE A 704 12.44 -33.91 -31.88
CA PHE A 704 13.73 -34.46 -32.29
C PHE A 704 14.22 -35.57 -31.33
N ASN A 705 14.83 -36.62 -31.89
CA ASN A 705 15.56 -37.64 -31.13
C ASN A 705 17.05 -37.26 -31.10
N TYR A 706 17.58 -36.88 -29.94
CA TYR A 706 18.90 -36.29 -29.82
C TYR A 706 19.68 -36.90 -28.65
N ASP A 707 20.88 -37.41 -28.94
CA ASP A 707 21.84 -37.88 -27.94
C ASP A 707 23.00 -36.87 -27.92
N GLY A 708 22.96 -35.89 -27.01
CA GLY A 708 23.97 -34.81 -26.89
C GLY A 708 23.47 -33.47 -26.34
N ASP A 709 24.33 -32.44 -26.34
CA ASP A 709 24.00 -31.10 -25.84
C ASP A 709 23.17 -30.27 -26.83
N ILE A 710 22.02 -29.76 -26.39
CA ILE A 710 21.19 -28.82 -27.16
C ILE A 710 21.72 -27.40 -26.91
N SER A 711 22.23 -26.78 -27.98
CA SER A 711 22.70 -25.39 -27.95
C SER A 711 21.86 -24.52 -28.87
N PHE A 712 21.03 -23.64 -28.29
CA PHE A 712 20.29 -22.63 -29.05
C PHE A 712 21.19 -21.48 -29.50
N ILE A 713 22.12 -21.08 -28.63
CA ILE A 713 23.14 -20.08 -28.91
C ILE A 713 24.49 -20.63 -28.43
N THR A 714 25.46 -20.76 -29.33
CA THR A 714 26.83 -21.21 -29.04
C THR A 714 27.79 -20.04 -29.18
N ILE A 715 28.60 -19.78 -28.16
CA ILE A 715 29.63 -18.73 -28.18
C ILE A 715 31.00 -19.41 -28.21
N LYS A 716 31.77 -19.20 -29.28
CA LYS A 716 33.12 -19.79 -29.42
C LYS A 716 34.18 -18.95 -28.70
N ALA A 717 35.29 -19.61 -28.38
CA ALA A 717 36.43 -18.98 -27.71
C ALA A 717 36.96 -17.78 -28.51
N GLY A 718 37.19 -16.65 -27.82
CA GLY A 718 37.63 -15.39 -28.42
C GLY A 718 36.52 -14.36 -28.65
N VAL A 719 35.25 -14.77 -28.55
CA VAL A 719 34.10 -13.85 -28.64
C VAL A 719 33.79 -13.25 -27.25
N SER A 720 33.59 -11.93 -27.19
CA SER A 720 33.37 -11.18 -25.95
C SER A 720 32.41 -10.01 -26.14
N ASN A 721 31.95 -9.38 -25.03
CA ASN A 721 31.07 -8.21 -25.02
C ASN A 721 29.72 -8.38 -25.74
N LEU A 722 29.10 -9.55 -25.61
CA LEU A 722 27.82 -9.84 -26.26
C LEU A 722 26.63 -9.31 -25.44
N TRP A 723 25.59 -8.85 -26.14
CA TRP A 723 24.28 -8.57 -25.54
C TRP A 723 23.29 -9.63 -26.01
N ILE A 724 22.75 -10.44 -25.10
CA ILE A 724 21.70 -11.42 -25.41
C ILE A 724 20.49 -11.09 -24.52
N SER A 725 19.38 -10.67 -25.11
CA SER A 725 18.21 -10.17 -24.36
C SER A 725 16.88 -10.57 -25.01
N ASN A 726 15.79 -10.60 -24.23
CA ASN A 726 14.42 -10.79 -24.74
C ASN A 726 14.22 -12.04 -25.62
N ASN A 727 14.96 -13.12 -25.36
CA ASN A 727 14.78 -14.40 -26.05
C ASN A 727 14.01 -15.37 -25.16
N THR A 728 13.12 -16.16 -25.76
CA THR A 728 12.40 -17.26 -25.13
C THR A 728 12.98 -18.58 -25.62
N PHE A 729 13.26 -19.51 -24.72
CA PHE A 729 13.79 -20.83 -25.05
C PHE A 729 12.78 -21.91 -24.64
N MET A 730 12.37 -22.74 -25.58
CA MET A 730 11.39 -23.80 -25.38
C MET A 730 11.95 -25.14 -25.82
N VAL A 731 11.67 -26.16 -25.03
CA VAL A 731 12.00 -27.55 -25.33
C VAL A 731 10.73 -28.36 -25.19
N GLU A 732 10.30 -29.03 -26.26
CA GLU A 732 9.04 -29.78 -26.32
C GLU A 732 9.27 -31.15 -26.97
N ASN A 733 8.71 -32.22 -26.40
CA ASN A 733 8.69 -33.56 -27.02
C ASN A 733 10.07 -34.10 -27.47
N LEU A 734 11.11 -33.97 -26.65
CA LEU A 734 12.40 -34.60 -26.93
C LEU A 734 12.42 -36.07 -26.48
N THR A 735 13.15 -36.90 -27.22
CA THR A 735 13.54 -38.27 -26.85
C THR A 735 15.06 -38.44 -26.99
N GLY A 736 15.73 -39.20 -26.12
CA GLY A 736 17.20 -39.35 -26.13
C GLY A 736 17.88 -38.99 -24.80
N GLU A 737 19.20 -39.13 -24.70
CA GLU A 737 20.03 -38.68 -23.54
C GLU A 737 20.54 -37.24 -23.66
#